data_AF-A0A6A7VT83-F1
#
_entry.id   AF-A0A6A7VT83-F1
#
_cell.length_a   1.000
_cell.length_b   1.000
_cell.length_c   1.000
_cell.angle_alpha   90.00
_cell.angle_beta   90.00
_cell.angle_gamma   90.00
#
_symmetry.space_group_name_H-M   'P 1'
#
loop_
_entity.id
_entity.type
_entity.pdbx_description
1 polymer ?
#
loop_
_entity_poly.entity_id
_entity_poly.type
_entity_poly.pdbx_seq_one_letter_code
_entity_poly.pdbx_strand_id
1 'polypeptide(L)'
;MKKYLILLITVLTSLHVSAQSDGSQLWLGKQYANSCQVISQLPDDATAKIAKQELENNWRGKNVELKIDKRLNLGEGYNIYARPAQQGDNIQYEATITASNPIGLLYGAYELIRLQNTDAYNTGSGNQQNFSKAIDETEKPQVGLRILNHWDNLDGSIERGYAGKSIFKWEEIKLGKNGKGGSISKSLHDRLITYARANASLGINGSVLNNVNASPKMMTAEYINKVKVIANILRPYGIRVYLSINFASPMALGYTKTADPLDKKVQQWWQKKAKEIYATIPDFGGFLVKANSEGQPGPGDYHRTHADGANMLADAVKPYGGIIMWRSFVYGANHKGEDRVKQAVSEFKGMDGKFRDNVILQSKNGPLDFQPREPYAPIFDNIKQTPQIAELQITQEYLGQSKHLTYLAPMWKEFFGFVNPDRLVGISGVANIGDDANWCGHPFSQANWYAFGRLAWNPSLTAEEIAHEWLVQTYENQDERFTKPVEMMMMTSREACVNYMMPLGLHHIFKFDHHYGPEPDGFIASYPLEWCPVYYHKADAQGIGFDRSSKGTDAVGQYPEPYRSLYDNIETCPEEYLLWFHHVPWTYKMKSGSTLWQELCMKYNMGVAMVEVYRDFWHTSAKQYMKGHEQEWQHTDSLLNVQLENAKEWRNTCLKYFQTFSKMKIYE
;
A
#
# COMPACT_ATOMS: atom_id res chain seq x y z
N MET A 1 -55.44 42.82 42.74
CA MET A 1 -54.07 43.37 42.81
C MET A 1 -53.14 42.43 42.05
N LYS A 2 -52.45 42.98 41.04
CA LYS A 2 -51.23 42.52 40.34
C LYS A 2 -51.14 41.07 39.86
N LYS A 3 -51.45 40.90 38.57
CA LYS A 3 -50.89 39.88 37.66
C LYS A 3 -49.38 40.13 37.52
N TYR A 4 -48.55 39.10 37.66
CA TYR A 4 -47.19 39.08 37.11
C TYR A 4 -47.10 37.94 36.10
N LEU A 5 -46.95 38.32 34.84
CA LEU A 5 -46.64 37.47 33.70
C LEU A 5 -45.11 37.43 33.61
N ILE A 6 -44.48 36.29 33.91
CA ILE A 6 -43.07 36.07 33.62
C ILE A 6 -43.00 35.33 32.29
N LEU A 7 -42.58 36.04 31.25
CA LEU A 7 -42.28 35.52 29.93
C LEU A 7 -40.87 34.90 29.99
N LEU A 8 -40.77 33.57 29.95
CA LEU A 8 -39.49 32.88 29.82
C LEU A 8 -39.14 32.82 28.33
N ILE A 9 -38.23 33.68 27.88
CA ILE A 9 -37.61 33.58 26.55
C ILE A 9 -36.47 32.56 26.68
N THR A 10 -36.70 31.33 26.26
CA THR A 10 -35.64 30.33 26.11
C THR A 10 -34.93 30.60 24.78
N VAL A 11 -33.81 31.31 24.83
CA VAL A 11 -32.87 31.37 23.70
C VAL A 11 -32.19 30.00 23.61
N LEU A 12 -32.67 29.15 22.71
CA LEU A 12 -31.97 27.94 22.28
C LEU A 12 -30.80 28.37 21.39
N THR A 13 -29.65 28.69 22.00
CA THR A 13 -28.38 28.65 21.28
C THR A 13 -28.04 27.19 21.03
N SER A 14 -28.36 26.71 19.83
CA SER A 14 -27.79 25.47 19.31
C SER A 14 -26.29 25.69 19.09
N LEU A 15 -25.49 25.50 20.14
CA LEU A 15 -24.07 25.23 20.01
C LEU A 15 -23.95 23.92 19.23
N HIS A 16 -23.81 24.01 17.91
CA HIS A 16 -23.26 22.94 17.10
C HIS A 16 -21.81 22.75 17.54
N VAL A 17 -21.60 21.95 18.58
CA VAL A 17 -20.30 21.36 18.85
C VAL A 17 -20.02 20.48 17.64
N SER A 18 -19.20 20.97 16.72
CA SER A 18 -18.66 20.15 15.65
C SER A 18 -17.96 18.97 16.31
N ALA A 19 -18.42 17.75 16.04
CA ALA A 19 -17.74 16.56 16.53
C ALA A 19 -16.29 16.60 16.07
N GLN A 20 -15.37 16.46 17.00
CA GLN A 20 -13.95 16.40 16.72
C GLN A 20 -13.64 15.11 15.96
N SER A 21 -12.91 15.22 14.85
CA SER A 21 -12.44 14.07 14.10
C SER A 21 -11.38 13.29 14.89
N ASP A 22 -11.39 11.97 14.73
CA ASP A 22 -10.38 11.03 15.22
C ASP A 22 -9.69 10.28 14.06
N GLY A 23 -9.95 10.72 12.82
CA GLY A 23 -9.46 10.09 11.59
C GLY A 23 -10.21 8.81 11.18
N SER A 24 -11.25 8.39 11.90
CA SER A 24 -11.99 7.15 11.60
C SER A 24 -12.75 7.15 10.27
N GLN A 25 -13.08 8.34 9.76
CA GLN A 25 -13.77 8.54 8.48
C GLN A 25 -12.82 8.62 7.28
N LEU A 26 -11.50 8.62 7.50
CA LEU A 26 -10.50 8.69 6.44
C LEU A 26 -10.70 9.93 5.56
N TRP A 27 -10.45 9.82 4.26
CA TRP A 27 -10.71 10.85 3.23
C TRP A 27 -12.14 10.82 2.67
N LEU A 28 -13.05 10.01 3.24
CA LEU A 28 -14.42 9.90 2.72
C LEU A 28 -15.27 11.16 3.01
N GLY A 29 -14.72 12.09 3.81
CA GLY A 29 -15.26 13.42 4.05
C GLY A 29 -16.56 13.45 4.85
N LYS A 30 -17.05 14.66 5.10
CA LYS A 30 -18.33 14.90 5.73
C LYS A 30 -19.52 14.58 4.82
N GLN A 31 -20.55 14.00 5.43
CA GLN A 31 -21.84 13.77 4.77
C GLN A 31 -22.68 15.05 4.77
N TYR A 32 -23.34 15.32 3.65
CA TYR A 32 -24.27 16.45 3.47
C TYR A 32 -25.74 16.03 3.55
N ALA A 33 -26.03 14.72 3.45
CA ALA A 33 -27.33 14.05 3.60
C ALA A 33 -28.49 14.66 2.79
N ASN A 34 -29.00 13.93 1.79
CA ASN A 34 -30.09 14.34 0.89
C ASN A 34 -29.79 15.63 0.11
N SER A 35 -28.52 15.87 -0.20
CA SER A 35 -28.07 17.06 -0.93
C SER A 35 -28.30 16.96 -2.44
N CYS A 36 -28.61 15.77 -2.96
CA CYS A 36 -28.72 15.47 -4.38
C CYS A 36 -29.89 14.52 -4.69
N GLN A 37 -30.56 14.73 -5.81
CA GLN A 37 -31.49 13.75 -6.39
C GLN A 37 -30.76 12.85 -7.40
N VAL A 38 -30.74 11.54 -7.15
CA VAL A 38 -30.17 10.57 -8.09
C VAL A 38 -31.26 9.91 -8.91
N ILE A 39 -31.20 10.12 -10.23
CA ILE A 39 -32.08 9.51 -11.22
C ILE A 39 -31.39 8.26 -11.76
N SER A 40 -31.97 7.09 -11.49
CA SER A 40 -31.46 5.82 -12.02
C SER A 40 -32.61 4.93 -12.48
N GLN A 41 -32.54 4.46 -13.72
CA GLN A 41 -33.40 3.40 -14.26
C GLN A 41 -32.60 2.10 -14.32
N LEU A 42 -31.98 1.73 -13.21
CA LEU A 42 -31.09 0.58 -13.13
C LEU A 42 -31.82 -0.65 -12.57
N PRO A 43 -31.41 -1.87 -12.97
CA PRO A 43 -31.86 -3.11 -12.33
C PRO A 43 -31.62 -3.08 -10.81
N ASP A 44 -32.33 -3.93 -10.06
CA ASP A 44 -32.08 -4.11 -8.64
C ASP A 44 -30.70 -4.78 -8.41
N ASP A 45 -29.65 -3.95 -8.35
CA ASP A 45 -28.25 -4.32 -8.13
C ASP A 45 -27.70 -3.62 -6.88
N ALA A 46 -27.04 -4.39 -6.01
CA ALA A 46 -26.53 -3.87 -4.74
C ALA A 46 -25.43 -2.80 -4.92
N THR A 47 -24.58 -2.95 -5.93
CA THR A 47 -23.49 -2.01 -6.23
C THR A 47 -24.06 -0.68 -6.74
N ALA A 48 -25.03 -0.75 -7.66
CA ALA A 48 -25.71 0.45 -8.17
C ALA A 48 -26.48 1.20 -7.06
N LYS A 49 -27.10 0.47 -6.12
CA LYS A 49 -27.74 1.06 -4.93
C LYS A 49 -26.73 1.78 -4.03
N ILE A 50 -25.54 1.22 -3.84
CA ILE A 50 -24.47 1.88 -3.08
C ILE A 50 -24.00 3.15 -3.80
N ALA A 51 -23.76 3.09 -5.12
CA ALA A 51 -23.37 4.27 -5.89
C ALA A 51 -24.38 5.41 -5.75
N LYS A 52 -25.67 5.08 -5.85
CA LYS A 52 -26.77 6.02 -5.57
C LYS A 52 -26.68 6.60 -4.16
N GLN A 53 -26.57 5.75 -3.14
CA GLN A 53 -26.55 6.19 -1.74
C GLN A 53 -25.34 7.08 -1.42
N GLU A 54 -24.17 6.80 -1.98
CA GLU A 54 -22.98 7.64 -1.81
C GLU A 54 -23.18 9.04 -2.42
N LEU A 55 -23.81 9.13 -3.60
CA LEU A 55 -24.12 10.42 -4.22
C LEU A 55 -25.16 11.21 -3.43
N GLU A 56 -26.26 10.57 -3.01
CA GLU A 56 -27.32 11.21 -2.22
C GLU A 56 -26.80 11.75 -0.87
N ASN A 57 -25.77 11.11 -0.31
CA ASN A 57 -25.21 11.49 0.98
C ASN A 57 -24.04 12.48 0.91
N ASN A 58 -23.27 12.50 -0.17
CA ASN A 58 -21.98 13.20 -0.20
C ASN A 58 -21.81 14.21 -1.36
N TRP A 59 -22.63 14.16 -2.41
CA TRP A 59 -22.53 15.12 -3.52
C TRP A 59 -23.50 16.30 -3.34
N ARG A 60 -22.99 17.53 -3.50
CA ARG A 60 -23.65 18.81 -3.22
C ARG A 60 -24.36 19.41 -4.44
N GLY A 61 -24.18 18.83 -5.63
CA GLY A 61 -24.90 19.29 -6.81
C GLY A 61 -26.37 18.85 -6.80
N LYS A 62 -27.10 19.21 -7.86
CA LYS A 62 -28.55 19.10 -7.92
C LYS A 62 -29.02 17.69 -8.28
N ASN A 63 -28.67 17.25 -9.48
CA ASN A 63 -29.13 15.99 -10.07
C ASN A 63 -27.94 15.17 -10.57
N VAL A 64 -27.92 13.87 -10.29
CA VAL A 64 -27.04 12.90 -10.95
C VAL A 64 -27.87 11.83 -11.66
N GLU A 65 -27.59 11.60 -12.93
CA GLU A 65 -28.13 10.46 -13.67
C GLU A 65 -27.10 9.33 -13.73
N LEU A 66 -27.51 8.11 -13.36
CA LEU A 66 -26.67 6.91 -13.49
C LEU A 66 -27.13 6.04 -14.68
N LYS A 67 -26.22 5.77 -15.62
CA LYS A 67 -26.50 5.05 -16.87
C LYS A 67 -25.56 3.87 -17.09
N ILE A 68 -26.14 2.71 -17.45
CA ILE A 68 -25.36 1.58 -17.96
C ILE A 68 -25.42 1.57 -19.49
N ASP A 69 -24.26 1.71 -20.12
CA ASP A 69 -24.08 1.49 -21.55
C ASP A 69 -22.96 0.47 -21.81
N LYS A 70 -23.38 -0.77 -22.10
CA LYS A 70 -22.47 -1.87 -22.39
C LYS A 70 -21.65 -1.65 -23.67
N ARG A 71 -22.09 -0.76 -24.57
CA ARG A 71 -21.41 -0.48 -25.84
C ARG A 71 -20.11 0.30 -25.65
N LEU A 72 -19.95 0.99 -24.52
CA LEU A 72 -18.72 1.74 -24.21
C LEU A 72 -17.52 0.83 -23.91
N ASN A 73 -17.76 -0.41 -23.48
CA ASN A 73 -16.73 -1.42 -23.19
C ASN A 73 -15.57 -0.90 -22.30
N LEU A 74 -15.88 -0.16 -21.24
CA LEU A 74 -14.91 0.49 -20.36
C LEU A 74 -14.33 -0.45 -19.29
N GLY A 75 -14.73 -1.73 -19.25
CA GLY A 75 -14.41 -2.62 -18.14
C GLY A 75 -14.97 -2.07 -16.83
N GLU A 76 -14.10 -1.81 -15.86
CA GLU A 76 -14.46 -1.16 -14.58
C GLU A 76 -14.47 0.38 -14.66
N GLY A 77 -14.17 0.97 -15.83
CA GLY A 77 -14.15 2.40 -16.05
C GLY A 77 -15.53 3.06 -16.17
N TYR A 78 -15.50 4.37 -16.30
CA TYR A 78 -16.69 5.23 -16.35
C TYR A 78 -16.43 6.49 -17.19
N ASN A 79 -17.51 7.13 -17.60
CA ASN A 79 -17.53 8.50 -18.12
C ASN A 79 -18.33 9.38 -17.16
N ILE A 80 -17.80 10.55 -16.84
CA ILE A 80 -18.48 11.61 -16.09
C ILE A 80 -18.70 12.78 -17.03
N TYR A 81 -19.96 13.14 -17.21
CA TYR A 81 -20.36 14.40 -17.83
C TYR A 81 -21.01 15.30 -16.77
N ALA A 82 -20.39 16.41 -16.42
CA ALA A 82 -20.89 17.35 -15.42
C ALA A 82 -20.95 18.77 -15.97
N ARG A 83 -22.04 19.50 -15.73
CA ARG A 83 -22.22 20.87 -16.24
C ARG A 83 -22.90 21.80 -15.23
N PRO A 84 -22.65 23.10 -15.30
CA PRO A 84 -23.41 24.09 -14.55
C PRO A 84 -24.90 24.07 -14.96
N ALA A 85 -25.77 24.21 -13.98
CA ALA A 85 -27.21 24.37 -14.11
C ALA A 85 -27.65 25.59 -13.28
N GLN A 86 -28.23 26.59 -13.95
CA GLN A 86 -28.72 27.81 -13.28
C GLN A 86 -30.04 27.55 -12.54
N GLN A 87 -30.15 28.07 -11.32
CA GLN A 87 -31.42 28.22 -10.62
C GLN A 87 -31.44 29.53 -9.82
N GLY A 88 -32.04 30.58 -10.39
CA GLY A 88 -32.00 31.92 -9.81
C GLY A 88 -30.57 32.49 -9.81
N ASP A 89 -30.14 33.07 -8.69
CA ASP A 89 -28.81 33.68 -8.54
C ASP A 89 -27.69 32.67 -8.18
N ASN A 90 -28.01 31.40 -7.90
CA ASN A 90 -27.04 30.35 -7.54
C ASN A 90 -26.79 29.38 -8.70
N ILE A 91 -25.52 29.03 -8.92
CA ILE A 91 -25.08 28.00 -9.88
C ILE A 91 -24.92 26.68 -9.12
N GLN A 92 -25.66 25.64 -9.52
CA GLN A 92 -25.45 24.25 -9.08
C GLN A 92 -24.94 23.41 -10.25
N TYR A 93 -24.44 22.20 -9.98
CA TYR A 93 -24.03 21.25 -11.03
C TYR A 93 -25.09 20.17 -11.24
N GLU A 94 -25.21 19.70 -12.47
CA GLU A 94 -25.87 18.44 -12.83
C GLU A 94 -24.84 17.52 -13.47
N ALA A 95 -24.93 16.22 -13.18
CA ALA A 95 -23.98 15.23 -13.70
C ALA A 95 -24.68 14.00 -14.29
N THR A 96 -23.99 13.32 -15.19
CA THR A 96 -24.33 11.99 -15.70
C THR A 96 -23.10 11.11 -15.55
N ILE A 97 -23.27 9.94 -14.94
CA ILE A 97 -22.23 8.92 -14.84
C ILE A 97 -22.65 7.74 -15.70
N THR A 98 -21.86 7.44 -16.71
CA THR A 98 -22.10 6.32 -17.63
C THR A 98 -21.01 5.26 -17.46
N ALA A 99 -21.39 4.00 -17.30
CA ALA A 99 -20.43 2.89 -17.19
C ALA A 99 -20.90 1.63 -17.93
N SER A 100 -20.00 0.67 -18.16
CA SER A 100 -20.37 -0.60 -18.81
C SER A 100 -21.02 -1.61 -17.85
N ASN A 101 -20.86 -1.42 -16.55
CA ASN A 101 -21.42 -2.28 -15.49
C ASN A 101 -21.60 -1.49 -14.18
N PRO A 102 -22.31 -2.05 -13.17
CA PRO A 102 -22.58 -1.35 -11.92
C PRO A 102 -21.34 -0.90 -11.13
N ILE A 103 -20.22 -1.62 -11.19
CA ILE A 103 -19.03 -1.25 -10.43
C ILE A 103 -18.37 0.03 -10.98
N GLY A 104 -18.38 0.23 -12.30
CA GLY A 104 -17.94 1.49 -12.90
C GLY A 104 -18.79 2.69 -12.47
N LEU A 105 -20.09 2.50 -12.21
CA LEU A 105 -20.93 3.56 -11.64
C LEU A 105 -20.50 3.94 -10.23
N LEU A 106 -20.14 2.97 -9.40
CA LEU A 106 -19.67 3.22 -8.04
C LEU A 106 -18.33 3.96 -8.05
N TYR A 107 -17.39 3.55 -8.90
CA TYR A 107 -16.11 4.25 -9.04
C TYR A 107 -16.28 5.67 -9.58
N GLY A 108 -17.15 5.86 -10.59
CA GLY A 108 -17.49 7.20 -11.10
C GLY A 108 -18.19 8.06 -10.05
N ALA A 109 -19.01 7.49 -9.18
CA ALA A 109 -19.63 8.23 -8.08
C ALA A 109 -18.60 8.77 -7.09
N TYR A 110 -17.62 7.95 -6.70
CA TYR A 110 -16.53 8.40 -5.83
C TYR A 110 -15.63 9.44 -6.50
N GLU A 111 -15.35 9.31 -7.81
CA GLU A 111 -14.62 10.35 -8.55
C GLU A 111 -15.39 11.67 -8.59
N LEU A 112 -16.70 11.64 -8.88
CA LEU A 112 -17.53 12.83 -8.87
C LEU A 112 -17.51 13.55 -7.50
N ILE A 113 -17.55 12.79 -6.40
CA ILE A 113 -17.45 13.32 -5.03
C ILE A 113 -16.04 13.89 -4.76
N ARG A 114 -14.99 13.20 -5.18
CA ARG A 114 -13.61 13.64 -5.00
C ARG A 114 -13.30 14.94 -5.76
N LEU A 115 -13.71 15.03 -7.01
CA LEU A 115 -13.54 16.24 -7.83
C LEU A 115 -14.29 17.45 -7.24
N GLN A 116 -15.42 17.22 -6.56
CA GLN A 116 -16.09 18.27 -5.78
C GLN A 116 -15.25 18.70 -4.57
N ASN A 117 -14.74 17.73 -3.81
CA ASN A 117 -14.07 18.01 -2.53
C ASN A 117 -12.71 18.70 -2.74
N THR A 118 -12.05 18.39 -3.86
CA THR A 118 -10.77 19.00 -4.29
C THR A 118 -10.96 20.30 -5.08
N ASP A 119 -12.20 20.78 -5.18
CA ASP A 119 -12.63 21.96 -5.95
C ASP A 119 -12.19 21.98 -7.42
N ALA A 120 -11.93 20.81 -8.01
CA ALA A 120 -11.65 20.66 -9.44
C ALA A 120 -12.82 21.20 -10.30
N TYR A 121 -14.04 21.18 -9.77
CA TYR A 121 -15.25 21.74 -10.41
C TYR A 121 -15.50 23.23 -10.14
N ASN A 122 -14.71 23.94 -9.31
CA ASN A 122 -15.09 25.26 -8.80
C ASN A 122 -16.53 25.26 -8.26
N THR A 123 -16.90 24.27 -7.42
CA THR A 123 -18.29 24.05 -6.97
C THR A 123 -18.76 25.02 -5.88
N GLY A 124 -17.90 25.95 -5.46
CA GLY A 124 -18.31 27.09 -4.62
C GLY A 124 -18.27 26.82 -3.12
N SER A 125 -17.09 26.53 -2.58
CA SER A 125 -16.82 26.73 -1.14
C SER A 125 -15.83 27.86 -0.83
N GLY A 126 -15.14 28.46 -1.82
CA GLY A 126 -14.30 29.63 -1.56
C GLY A 126 -13.79 30.30 -2.83
N ASN A 127 -14.19 31.56 -3.06
CA ASN A 127 -13.70 32.48 -4.09
C ASN A 127 -13.82 32.04 -5.56
N GLN A 128 -15.02 32.32 -6.09
CA GLN A 128 -15.43 32.52 -7.49
C GLN A 128 -14.30 32.90 -8.47
N GLN A 129 -14.09 32.12 -9.55
CA GLN A 129 -13.87 32.66 -10.92
C GLN A 129 -14.22 31.69 -12.10
N ASN A 130 -14.37 30.37 -11.95
CA ASN A 130 -14.46 29.44 -13.12
C ASN A 130 -15.67 28.48 -13.15
N PHE A 131 -16.88 28.98 -12.86
CA PHE A 131 -18.15 28.21 -12.92
C PHE A 131 -18.66 27.87 -14.34
N SER A 132 -17.86 28.00 -15.40
CA SER A 132 -18.37 28.07 -16.78
C SER A 132 -18.13 26.85 -17.65
N LYS A 133 -17.35 25.85 -17.23
CA LYS A 133 -16.95 24.73 -18.09
C LYS A 133 -17.66 23.43 -17.74
N ALA A 134 -18.24 22.78 -18.75
CA ALA A 134 -18.68 21.40 -18.63
C ALA A 134 -17.45 20.47 -18.64
N ILE A 135 -17.50 19.42 -17.83
CA ILE A 135 -16.53 18.34 -17.78
C ILE A 135 -17.12 17.13 -18.49
N ASP A 136 -16.31 16.49 -19.33
CA ASP A 136 -16.62 15.27 -20.05
C ASP A 136 -15.35 14.42 -20.06
N GLU A 137 -15.21 13.57 -19.05
CA GLU A 137 -13.99 12.80 -18.79
C GLU A 137 -14.31 11.31 -18.75
N THR A 138 -13.46 10.51 -19.39
CA THR A 138 -13.57 9.05 -19.40
C THR A 138 -12.32 8.47 -18.77
N GLU A 139 -12.52 7.68 -17.73
CA GLU A 139 -11.45 7.08 -16.94
C GLU A 139 -11.58 5.56 -16.92
N LYS A 140 -10.44 4.87 -16.96
CA LYS A 140 -10.35 3.41 -16.85
C LYS A 140 -9.11 3.04 -16.03
N PRO A 141 -9.15 1.95 -15.25
CA PRO A 141 -7.98 1.53 -14.51
C PRO A 141 -6.88 1.05 -15.47
N GLN A 142 -5.64 1.39 -15.15
CA GLN A 142 -4.44 0.98 -15.89
C GLN A 142 -4.17 -0.53 -15.77
N VAL A 143 -4.43 -1.12 -14.60
CA VAL A 143 -4.23 -2.55 -14.34
C VAL A 143 -5.51 -3.21 -13.82
N GLY A 144 -5.69 -4.49 -14.13
CA GLY A 144 -6.93 -5.23 -13.79
C GLY A 144 -7.02 -5.67 -12.32
N LEU A 145 -5.89 -5.91 -11.66
CA LEU A 145 -5.83 -6.35 -10.26
C LEU A 145 -5.21 -5.26 -9.38
N ARG A 146 -5.99 -4.77 -8.40
CA ARG A 146 -5.57 -3.71 -7.47
C ARG A 146 -5.87 -4.20 -6.05
N ILE A 147 -4.88 -4.83 -5.41
CA ILE A 147 -5.09 -5.76 -4.30
C ILE A 147 -4.38 -5.29 -3.02
N LEU A 148 -5.06 -5.37 -1.87
CA LEU A 148 -4.41 -5.26 -0.56
C LEU A 148 -4.06 -6.63 0.00
N ASN A 149 -2.81 -6.78 0.46
CA ASN A 149 -2.30 -7.95 1.16
C ASN A 149 -2.29 -7.66 2.66
N HIS A 150 -3.04 -8.42 3.44
CA HIS A 150 -3.07 -8.28 4.90
C HIS A 150 -2.18 -9.34 5.55
N TRP A 151 -1.17 -8.90 6.31
CA TRP A 151 -0.28 -9.80 7.04
C TRP A 151 -0.86 -10.20 8.41
N ASP A 152 -2.16 -10.53 8.39
CA ASP A 152 -2.98 -10.71 9.58
C ASP A 152 -2.98 -12.17 10.02
N ASN A 153 -2.66 -12.39 11.28
CA ASN A 153 -2.70 -13.69 11.93
C ASN A 153 -4.10 -13.97 12.50
N LEU A 154 -4.38 -15.26 12.72
CA LEU A 154 -5.70 -15.70 13.20
C LEU A 154 -5.97 -15.34 14.67
N ASP A 155 -4.93 -14.98 15.42
CA ASP A 155 -5.03 -14.47 16.79
C ASP A 155 -5.25 -12.95 16.87
N GLY A 156 -5.37 -12.30 15.71
CA GLY A 156 -5.59 -10.87 15.58
C GLY A 156 -4.30 -10.03 15.60
N SER A 157 -3.13 -10.61 15.83
CA SER A 157 -1.86 -9.92 15.60
C SER A 157 -1.64 -9.69 14.10
N ILE A 158 -0.87 -8.66 13.76
CA ILE A 158 -0.48 -8.35 12.38
C ILE A 158 1.04 -8.39 12.32
N GLU A 159 1.59 -9.23 11.44
CA GLU A 159 3.02 -9.23 11.15
C GLU A 159 3.37 -7.92 10.45
N ARG A 160 4.30 -7.17 11.05
CA ARG A 160 4.66 -5.81 10.61
C ARG A 160 3.47 -4.85 10.57
N GLY A 161 2.52 -5.02 11.50
CA GLY A 161 1.41 -4.11 11.71
C GLY A 161 1.70 -3.10 12.82
N TYR A 162 1.41 -1.83 12.54
CA TYR A 162 1.74 -0.69 13.40
C TYR A 162 0.53 0.19 13.71
N ALA A 163 -0.67 -0.35 13.55
CA ALA A 163 -1.94 0.37 13.63
C ALA A 163 -3.01 -0.42 14.41
N GLY A 164 -2.57 -1.16 15.44
CA GLY A 164 -3.42 -2.04 16.23
C GLY A 164 -3.49 -3.48 15.71
N LYS A 165 -4.59 -4.16 16.02
CA LYS A 165 -4.90 -5.55 15.65
C LYS A 165 -5.67 -5.64 14.33
N SER A 166 -5.76 -6.85 13.79
CA SER A 166 -6.53 -7.15 12.57
C SER A 166 -7.95 -6.60 12.63
N ILE A 167 -8.41 -6.03 11.52
CA ILE A 167 -9.80 -5.56 11.35
C ILE A 167 -10.79 -6.71 11.10
N PHE A 168 -10.30 -7.91 10.76
CA PHE A 168 -11.17 -9.04 10.38
C PHE A 168 -11.79 -9.74 11.58
N LYS A 169 -11.20 -9.58 12.78
CA LYS A 169 -11.73 -10.06 14.08
C LYS A 169 -12.32 -11.47 13.99
N TRP A 170 -11.49 -12.44 13.57
CA TRP A 170 -11.91 -13.83 13.31
C TRP A 170 -12.66 -14.48 14.49
N GLU A 171 -12.34 -14.07 15.71
CA GLU A 171 -12.97 -14.47 16.98
C GLU A 171 -14.39 -13.93 17.16
N GLU A 172 -14.74 -12.78 16.57
CA GLU A 172 -16.07 -12.17 16.64
C GLU A 172 -17.05 -12.78 15.62
N ILE A 173 -16.54 -13.45 14.58
CA ILE A 173 -17.37 -14.10 13.55
C ILE A 173 -17.92 -15.43 14.10
N LYS A 174 -19.17 -15.40 14.58
CA LYS A 174 -19.85 -16.57 15.15
C LYS A 174 -20.59 -17.34 14.08
N LEU A 175 -20.19 -18.58 13.83
CA LEU A 175 -20.87 -19.45 12.87
C LEU A 175 -22.12 -20.11 13.48
N GLY A 176 -23.11 -20.41 12.65
CA GLY A 176 -24.32 -21.14 13.05
C GLY A 176 -24.03 -22.60 13.45
N LYS A 177 -25.02 -23.29 14.05
CA LYS A 177 -24.90 -24.67 14.57
C LYS A 177 -24.35 -25.70 13.58
N ASN A 178 -24.52 -25.47 12.27
CA ASN A 178 -24.05 -26.36 11.20
C ASN A 178 -22.74 -25.87 10.55
N GLY A 179 -22.04 -24.91 11.16
CA GLY A 179 -20.90 -24.21 10.56
C GLY A 179 -21.26 -23.31 9.38
N LYS A 180 -22.55 -23.21 9.04
CA LYS A 180 -23.10 -22.42 7.93
C LYS A 180 -23.87 -21.21 8.46
N GLY A 181 -23.73 -20.08 7.76
CA GLY A 181 -24.21 -18.79 8.25
C GLY A 181 -23.28 -18.22 9.32
N GLY A 182 -23.23 -16.91 9.44
CA GLY A 182 -22.42 -16.25 10.46
C GLY A 182 -23.02 -14.92 10.88
N SER A 183 -22.84 -14.58 12.15
CA SER A 183 -23.15 -13.25 12.67
C SER A 183 -21.89 -12.57 13.16
N ILE A 184 -21.89 -11.24 13.05
CA ILE A 184 -20.85 -10.34 13.55
C ILE A 184 -21.51 -9.22 14.33
N SER A 185 -20.72 -8.53 15.16
CA SER A 185 -21.17 -7.32 15.86
C SER A 185 -21.52 -6.21 14.84
N LYS A 186 -22.42 -5.28 15.22
CA LYS A 186 -22.72 -4.10 14.38
C LYS A 186 -21.47 -3.26 14.15
N SER A 187 -20.64 -3.09 15.17
CA SER A 187 -19.37 -2.36 15.08
C SER A 187 -18.42 -2.98 14.06
N LEU A 188 -18.25 -4.31 14.07
CA LEU A 188 -17.41 -5.00 13.08
C LEU A 188 -18.00 -4.89 11.67
N HIS A 189 -19.33 -5.05 11.53
CA HIS A 189 -20.00 -4.86 10.26
C HIS A 189 -19.77 -3.46 9.69
N ASP A 190 -19.99 -2.42 10.49
CA ASP A 190 -19.82 -1.03 10.09
C ASP A 190 -18.36 -0.71 9.76
N ARG A 191 -17.40 -1.25 10.53
CA ARG A 191 -15.97 -1.13 10.23
C ARG A 191 -15.63 -1.78 8.89
N LEU A 192 -16.09 -2.99 8.62
CA LEU A 192 -15.86 -3.67 7.33
C LEU A 192 -16.52 -2.94 6.15
N ILE A 193 -17.67 -2.30 6.37
CA ILE A 193 -18.29 -1.42 5.37
C ILE A 193 -17.42 -0.19 5.11
N THR A 194 -16.90 0.49 6.14
CA THR A 194 -15.99 1.63 5.95
C THR A 194 -14.72 1.22 5.22
N TYR A 195 -14.15 0.04 5.53
CA TYR A 195 -13.04 -0.53 4.78
C TYR A 195 -13.41 -0.76 3.30
N ALA A 196 -14.60 -1.29 3.02
CA ALA A 196 -15.06 -1.52 1.65
C ALA A 196 -15.26 -0.20 0.87
N ARG A 197 -15.86 0.82 1.51
CA ARG A 197 -16.05 2.17 0.97
C ARG A 197 -14.71 2.83 0.64
N ALA A 198 -13.76 2.81 1.57
CA ALA A 198 -12.43 3.40 1.38
C ALA A 198 -11.70 2.76 0.20
N ASN A 199 -11.69 1.44 0.10
CA ASN A 199 -11.06 0.74 -1.03
C ASN A 199 -11.77 1.01 -2.37
N ALA A 200 -13.11 0.96 -2.40
CA ALA A 200 -13.87 1.25 -3.61
C ALA A 200 -13.70 2.70 -4.09
N SER A 201 -13.53 3.67 -3.15
CA SER A 201 -13.27 5.07 -3.49
C SER A 201 -11.96 5.30 -4.27
N LEU A 202 -11.03 4.34 -4.15
CA LEU A 202 -9.75 4.34 -4.85
C LEU A 202 -9.69 3.28 -5.97
N GLY A 203 -10.81 2.57 -6.22
CA GLY A 203 -10.89 1.48 -7.18
C GLY A 203 -10.15 0.21 -6.78
N ILE A 204 -9.69 0.03 -5.53
CA ILE A 204 -9.09 -1.23 -5.06
C ILE A 204 -10.15 -2.34 -5.15
N ASN A 205 -9.84 -3.46 -5.81
CA ASN A 205 -10.81 -4.50 -6.17
C ASN A 205 -10.44 -5.90 -5.61
N GLY A 206 -9.43 -6.00 -4.75
CA GLY A 206 -9.08 -7.26 -4.10
C GLY A 206 -8.49 -7.12 -2.71
N SER A 207 -8.69 -8.15 -1.89
CA SER A 207 -8.14 -8.23 -0.53
C SER A 207 -7.71 -9.66 -0.21
N VAL A 208 -6.42 -9.88 0.06
CA VAL A 208 -5.91 -11.12 0.67
C VAL A 208 -6.05 -10.98 2.17
N LEU A 209 -6.89 -11.80 2.81
CA LEU A 209 -7.35 -11.54 4.19
C LEU A 209 -6.41 -12.02 5.30
N ASN A 210 -5.33 -12.73 4.97
CA ASN A 210 -4.48 -13.38 5.96
C ASN A 210 -3.01 -13.40 5.56
N ASN A 211 -2.18 -13.57 6.60
CA ASN A 211 -0.74 -13.54 6.50
C ASN A 211 -0.17 -14.53 5.47
N VAL A 212 0.83 -14.06 4.72
CA VAL A 212 1.64 -14.84 3.78
C VAL A 212 2.40 -15.97 4.48
N ASN A 213 2.76 -15.80 5.76
CA ASN A 213 3.18 -16.88 6.65
C ASN A 213 1.93 -17.67 7.09
N ALA A 214 1.32 -18.34 6.13
CA ALA A 214 -0.07 -18.78 6.22
C ALA A 214 -0.28 -19.96 7.19
N SER A 215 -1.37 -19.86 7.97
CA SER A 215 -1.84 -20.98 8.79
C SER A 215 -2.64 -21.99 7.95
N PRO A 216 -2.37 -23.31 8.07
CA PRO A 216 -3.17 -24.33 7.38
C PRO A 216 -4.64 -24.33 7.83
N LYS A 217 -4.95 -23.74 8.99
CA LYS A 217 -6.34 -23.59 9.49
C LYS A 217 -7.23 -22.82 8.51
N MET A 218 -6.68 -21.93 7.68
CA MET A 218 -7.46 -21.21 6.66
C MET A 218 -8.13 -22.13 5.63
N MET A 219 -7.63 -23.34 5.45
CA MET A 219 -8.23 -24.34 4.56
C MET A 219 -9.30 -25.19 5.24
N THR A 220 -9.66 -24.93 6.50
CA THR A 220 -10.74 -25.64 7.19
C THR A 220 -12.12 -25.06 6.85
N ALA A 221 -13.16 -25.88 6.96
CA ALA A 221 -14.54 -25.43 6.71
C ALA A 221 -14.94 -24.26 7.63
N GLU A 222 -14.45 -24.22 8.87
CA GLU A 222 -14.71 -23.12 9.81
C GLU A 222 -14.25 -21.78 9.21
N TYR A 223 -12.96 -21.67 8.88
CA TYR A 223 -12.41 -20.42 8.36
C TYR A 223 -12.96 -20.06 6.98
N ILE A 224 -13.20 -21.05 6.10
CA ILE A 224 -13.84 -20.79 4.80
C ILE A 224 -15.24 -20.17 4.98
N ASN A 225 -16.02 -20.62 5.97
CA ASN A 225 -17.32 -20.01 6.26
C ASN A 225 -17.20 -18.63 6.94
N LYS A 226 -16.15 -18.36 7.72
CA LYS A 226 -15.87 -17.00 8.23
C LYS A 226 -15.50 -16.04 7.10
N VAL A 227 -14.65 -16.48 6.17
CA VAL A 227 -14.26 -15.71 4.98
C VAL A 227 -15.49 -15.36 4.13
N LYS A 228 -16.47 -16.27 4.02
CA LYS A 228 -17.74 -15.98 3.34
C LYS A 228 -18.48 -14.77 3.93
N VAL A 229 -18.49 -14.62 5.27
CA VAL A 229 -19.15 -13.48 5.93
C VAL A 229 -18.50 -12.17 5.48
N ILE A 230 -17.17 -12.10 5.49
CA ILE A 230 -16.41 -10.94 5.02
C ILE A 230 -16.65 -10.72 3.53
N ALA A 231 -16.52 -11.76 2.70
CA ALA A 231 -16.72 -11.69 1.25
C ALA A 231 -18.10 -11.11 0.88
N ASN A 232 -19.15 -11.46 1.63
CA ASN A 232 -20.49 -10.94 1.40
C ASN A 232 -20.61 -9.43 1.64
N ILE A 233 -19.84 -8.87 2.59
CA ILE A 233 -19.82 -7.44 2.89
C ILE A 233 -19.04 -6.69 1.81
N LEU A 234 -17.92 -7.26 1.36
CA LEU A 234 -17.01 -6.62 0.41
C LEU A 234 -17.49 -6.70 -1.05
N ARG A 235 -18.22 -7.76 -1.42
CA ARG A 235 -18.64 -8.03 -2.80
C ARG A 235 -19.41 -6.88 -3.48
N PRO A 236 -20.41 -6.23 -2.85
CA PRO A 236 -21.11 -5.11 -3.47
C PRO A 236 -20.25 -3.87 -3.74
N TYR A 237 -19.02 -3.83 -3.21
CA TYR A 237 -18.04 -2.78 -3.45
C TYR A 237 -17.01 -3.17 -4.51
N GLY A 238 -17.22 -4.30 -5.20
CA GLY A 238 -16.33 -4.83 -6.24
C GLY A 238 -15.06 -5.49 -5.71
N ILE A 239 -14.97 -5.75 -4.40
CA ILE A 239 -13.75 -6.29 -3.78
C ILE A 239 -13.85 -7.80 -3.66
N ARG A 240 -13.02 -8.52 -4.42
CA ARG A 240 -12.89 -9.98 -4.29
C ARG A 240 -11.97 -10.35 -3.14
N VAL A 241 -12.30 -11.43 -2.44
CA VAL A 241 -11.44 -11.97 -1.39
C VAL A 241 -10.51 -13.05 -1.93
N TYR A 242 -9.29 -13.04 -1.41
CA TYR A 242 -8.22 -14.00 -1.68
C TYR A 242 -7.68 -14.53 -0.34
N LEU A 243 -6.97 -15.66 -0.37
CA LEU A 243 -6.33 -16.21 0.83
C LEU A 243 -4.87 -16.54 0.57
N SER A 244 -4.01 -16.20 1.52
CA SER A 244 -2.68 -16.77 1.58
C SER A 244 -2.78 -18.22 2.06
N ILE A 245 -2.07 -19.15 1.42
CA ILE A 245 -2.11 -20.56 1.77
C ILE A 245 -0.77 -21.11 2.24
N ASN A 246 -0.83 -22.06 3.17
CA ASN A 246 0.31 -22.90 3.48
C ASN A 246 0.39 -24.00 2.42
N PHE A 247 1.48 -24.07 1.66
CA PHE A 247 1.63 -25.06 0.58
C PHE A 247 1.45 -26.50 1.08
N ALA A 248 1.91 -26.78 2.30
CA ALA A 248 1.81 -28.08 2.94
C ALA A 248 0.50 -28.31 3.73
N SER A 249 -0.54 -27.47 3.54
CA SER A 249 -1.86 -27.63 4.16
C SER A 249 -2.43 -29.06 4.17
N PRO A 250 -2.43 -29.83 3.05
CA PRO A 250 -2.98 -31.20 3.07
C PRO A 250 -2.23 -32.12 4.05
N MET A 251 -0.91 -31.96 4.18
CA MET A 251 -0.08 -32.72 5.11
C MET A 251 -0.24 -32.23 6.55
N ALA A 252 -0.18 -30.91 6.77
CA ALA A 252 -0.31 -30.29 8.09
C ALA A 252 -1.69 -30.55 8.75
N LEU A 253 -2.74 -30.73 7.95
CA LEU A 253 -4.08 -31.09 8.41
C LEU A 253 -4.33 -32.61 8.47
N GLY A 254 -3.32 -33.44 8.15
CA GLY A 254 -3.40 -34.91 8.25
C GLY A 254 -4.17 -35.61 7.13
N TYR A 255 -4.47 -34.94 6.01
CA TYR A 255 -5.17 -35.56 4.88
C TYR A 255 -4.24 -36.35 3.95
N THR A 256 -2.97 -35.98 3.87
CA THR A 256 -1.93 -36.66 3.08
C THR A 256 -0.67 -36.84 3.90
N LYS A 257 0.21 -37.78 3.49
CA LYS A 257 1.51 -38.01 4.14
C LYS A 257 2.64 -37.11 3.59
N THR A 258 2.34 -36.36 2.53
CA THR A 258 3.28 -35.51 1.77
C THR A 258 2.52 -34.29 1.25
N ALA A 259 3.25 -33.26 0.83
CA ALA A 259 2.73 -32.16 0.04
C ALA A 259 3.43 -32.00 -1.33
N ASP A 260 4.06 -33.07 -1.84
CA ASP A 260 4.64 -33.09 -3.20
C ASP A 260 3.54 -32.74 -4.24
N PRO A 261 3.69 -31.66 -5.02
CA PRO A 261 2.69 -31.25 -6.01
C PRO A 261 2.46 -32.26 -7.14
N LEU A 262 3.37 -33.22 -7.34
CA LEU A 262 3.21 -34.31 -8.31
C LEU A 262 2.52 -35.55 -7.74
N ASP A 263 2.28 -35.61 -6.41
CA ASP A 263 1.51 -36.69 -5.80
C ASP A 263 0.01 -36.54 -6.13
N LYS A 264 -0.58 -37.59 -6.69
CA LYS A 264 -1.98 -37.59 -7.14
C LYS A 264 -2.98 -37.30 -5.99
N LYS A 265 -2.69 -37.72 -4.76
CA LYS A 265 -3.56 -37.46 -3.60
C LYS A 265 -3.49 -36.00 -3.17
N VAL A 266 -2.33 -35.37 -3.28
CA VAL A 266 -2.16 -33.92 -3.03
C VAL A 266 -2.95 -33.11 -4.05
N GLN A 267 -2.82 -33.44 -5.34
CA GLN A 267 -3.59 -32.80 -6.42
C GLN A 267 -5.11 -32.94 -6.21
N GLN A 268 -5.58 -34.15 -5.92
CA GLN A 268 -6.99 -34.41 -5.64
C GLN A 268 -7.51 -33.65 -4.42
N TRP A 269 -6.69 -33.50 -3.37
CA TRP A 269 -7.05 -32.72 -2.19
C TRP A 269 -7.24 -31.25 -2.54
N TRP A 270 -6.30 -30.64 -3.26
CA TRP A 270 -6.40 -29.24 -3.68
C TRP A 270 -7.58 -28.99 -4.62
N GLN A 271 -7.85 -29.90 -5.57
CA GLN A 271 -9.04 -29.83 -6.42
C GLN A 271 -10.34 -29.88 -5.60
N LYS A 272 -10.44 -30.78 -4.63
CA LYS A 272 -11.60 -30.87 -3.73
C LYS A 272 -11.74 -29.61 -2.86
N LYS A 273 -10.62 -29.09 -2.35
CA LYS A 273 -10.60 -27.88 -1.51
C LYS A 273 -11.01 -26.64 -2.30
N ALA A 274 -10.51 -26.47 -3.52
CA ALA A 274 -10.95 -25.42 -4.42
C ALA A 274 -12.46 -25.51 -4.69
N LYS A 275 -12.98 -26.70 -5.03
CA LYS A 275 -14.42 -26.92 -5.21
C LYS A 275 -15.25 -26.52 -3.99
N GLU A 276 -14.80 -26.83 -2.78
CA GLU A 276 -15.47 -26.44 -1.53
C GLU A 276 -15.49 -24.92 -1.34
N ILE A 277 -14.34 -24.26 -1.57
CA ILE A 277 -14.21 -22.81 -1.45
C ILE A 277 -15.14 -22.11 -2.45
N TYR A 278 -15.08 -22.48 -3.72
CA TYR A 278 -15.91 -21.88 -4.77
C TYR A 278 -17.41 -22.20 -4.63
N ALA A 279 -17.78 -23.34 -4.05
CA ALA A 279 -19.17 -23.59 -3.68
C ALA A 279 -19.65 -22.67 -2.53
N THR A 280 -18.73 -22.25 -1.67
CA THR A 280 -19.03 -21.41 -0.50
C THR A 280 -18.99 -19.91 -0.83
N ILE A 281 -18.04 -19.53 -1.70
CA ILE A 281 -17.71 -18.16 -2.13
C ILE A 281 -17.54 -18.21 -3.66
N PRO A 282 -18.62 -18.07 -4.45
CA PRO A 282 -18.59 -18.29 -5.90
C PRO A 282 -17.64 -17.39 -6.69
N ASP A 283 -17.35 -16.21 -6.16
CA ASP A 283 -16.48 -15.18 -6.74
C ASP A 283 -15.12 -15.07 -6.03
N PHE A 284 -14.70 -16.13 -5.33
CA PHE A 284 -13.38 -16.20 -4.70
C PHE A 284 -12.26 -15.93 -5.72
N GLY A 285 -11.36 -15.01 -5.37
CA GLY A 285 -10.34 -14.55 -6.31
C GLY A 285 -9.25 -15.57 -6.59
N GLY A 286 -8.84 -16.34 -5.58
CA GLY A 286 -7.74 -17.30 -5.70
C GLY A 286 -6.77 -17.22 -4.52
N PHE A 287 -5.53 -17.67 -4.73
CA PHE A 287 -4.56 -17.83 -3.65
C PHE A 287 -3.32 -16.95 -3.82
N LEU A 288 -2.81 -16.45 -2.69
CA LEU A 288 -1.46 -15.89 -2.55
C LEU A 288 -0.54 -16.95 -1.94
N VAL A 289 0.69 -17.10 -2.45
CA VAL A 289 1.61 -18.14 -2.00
C VAL A 289 2.99 -17.57 -1.72
N LYS A 290 3.45 -17.73 -0.47
CA LYS A 290 4.87 -17.64 -0.08
C LYS A 290 5.36 -19.07 0.16
N ALA A 291 6.31 -19.53 -0.63
CA ALA A 291 6.79 -20.91 -0.60
C ALA A 291 8.31 -20.95 -0.71
N ASN A 292 8.94 -21.87 0.03
CA ASN A 292 10.41 -22.03 0.11
C ASN A 292 11.16 -20.72 0.43
N SER A 293 10.58 -19.90 1.31
CA SER A 293 11.13 -18.62 1.74
C SER A 293 10.90 -18.45 3.23
N GLU A 294 11.95 -18.13 3.99
CA GLU A 294 11.90 -17.89 5.45
C GLU A 294 11.24 -19.05 6.23
N GLY A 295 11.57 -20.29 5.87
CA GLY A 295 11.06 -21.50 6.53
C GLY A 295 9.62 -21.88 6.13
N GLN A 296 8.97 -21.15 5.24
CA GLN A 296 7.65 -21.54 4.71
C GLN A 296 7.78 -22.75 3.77
N PRO A 297 6.89 -23.75 3.88
CA PRO A 297 6.96 -24.96 3.08
C PRO A 297 6.69 -24.68 1.61
N GLY A 298 7.23 -25.51 0.73
CA GLY A 298 7.04 -25.34 -0.71
C GLY A 298 7.53 -26.50 -1.56
N PRO A 299 7.39 -26.40 -2.90
CA PRO A 299 7.78 -27.46 -3.84
C PRO A 299 9.24 -27.89 -3.71
N GLY A 300 10.15 -26.98 -3.35
CA GLY A 300 11.57 -27.28 -3.16
C GLY A 300 11.84 -28.37 -2.11
N ASP A 301 10.97 -28.49 -1.10
CA ASP A 301 11.08 -29.53 -0.04
C ASP A 301 10.89 -30.95 -0.59
N TYR A 302 10.36 -31.05 -1.82
CA TYR A 302 10.07 -32.28 -2.54
C TYR A 302 10.88 -32.41 -3.84
N HIS A 303 11.95 -31.61 -3.98
CA HIS A 303 12.78 -31.55 -5.19
C HIS A 303 11.96 -31.22 -6.46
N ARG A 304 10.97 -30.32 -6.30
CA ARG A 304 10.14 -29.79 -7.38
C ARG A 304 10.43 -28.32 -7.63
N THR A 305 10.04 -27.84 -8.79
CA THR A 305 10.18 -26.44 -9.16
C THR A 305 9.02 -25.59 -8.62
N HIS A 306 9.22 -24.28 -8.51
CA HIS A 306 8.12 -23.35 -8.24
C HIS A 306 6.99 -23.47 -9.28
N ALA A 307 7.32 -23.74 -10.56
CA ALA A 307 6.32 -23.99 -11.60
C ALA A 307 5.48 -25.23 -11.31
N ASP A 308 6.06 -26.34 -10.84
CA ASP A 308 5.29 -27.55 -10.49
C ASP A 308 4.30 -27.26 -9.35
N GLY A 309 4.75 -26.56 -8.31
CA GLY A 309 3.92 -26.18 -7.17
C GLY A 309 2.79 -25.23 -7.56
N ALA A 310 3.12 -24.17 -8.30
CA ALA A 310 2.16 -23.16 -8.75
C ALA A 310 1.13 -23.77 -9.72
N ASN A 311 1.58 -24.58 -10.68
CA ASN A 311 0.71 -25.18 -11.70
C ASN A 311 -0.28 -26.18 -11.10
N MET A 312 0.11 -26.94 -10.07
CA MET A 312 -0.81 -27.83 -9.36
C MET A 312 -1.97 -27.07 -8.72
N LEU A 313 -1.69 -25.93 -8.08
CA LEU A 313 -2.72 -25.08 -7.49
C LEU A 313 -3.55 -24.38 -8.57
N ALA A 314 -2.89 -23.93 -9.64
CA ALA A 314 -3.53 -23.25 -10.76
C ALA A 314 -4.55 -24.15 -11.46
N ASP A 315 -4.20 -25.41 -11.69
CA ASP A 315 -5.09 -26.42 -12.26
C ASP A 315 -6.31 -26.69 -11.36
N ALA A 316 -6.16 -26.58 -10.03
CA ALA A 316 -7.26 -26.76 -9.07
C ALA A 316 -8.29 -25.60 -9.08
N VAL A 317 -7.84 -24.36 -9.32
CA VAL A 317 -8.71 -23.16 -9.30
C VAL A 317 -9.20 -22.74 -10.69
N LYS A 318 -8.54 -23.18 -11.77
CA LYS A 318 -8.86 -22.84 -13.16
C LYS A 318 -10.33 -23.03 -13.56
N PRO A 319 -11.03 -24.13 -13.18
CA PRO A 319 -12.44 -24.33 -13.53
C PRO A 319 -13.40 -23.26 -13.00
N TYR A 320 -12.94 -22.45 -12.04
CA TYR A 320 -13.73 -21.43 -11.36
C TYR A 320 -13.26 -20.00 -11.69
N GLY A 321 -12.28 -19.85 -12.60
CA GLY A 321 -11.71 -18.55 -12.96
C GLY A 321 -10.76 -17.95 -11.91
N GLY A 322 -10.26 -18.76 -10.99
CA GLY A 322 -9.31 -18.33 -9.96
C GLY A 322 -7.88 -18.17 -10.48
N ILE A 323 -7.11 -17.34 -9.78
CA ILE A 323 -5.69 -17.09 -10.05
C ILE A 323 -4.79 -17.57 -8.90
N ILE A 324 -3.52 -17.80 -9.21
CA ILE A 324 -2.45 -18.04 -8.23
C ILE A 324 -1.47 -16.88 -8.30
N MET A 325 -1.43 -16.06 -7.26
CA MET A 325 -0.38 -15.08 -7.05
C MET A 325 0.78 -15.77 -6.33
N TRP A 326 1.85 -16.05 -7.06
CA TRP A 326 3.02 -16.74 -6.54
C TRP A 326 4.11 -15.72 -6.24
N ARG A 327 4.45 -15.51 -4.97
CA ARG A 327 5.46 -14.51 -4.59
C ARG A 327 6.84 -14.97 -5.05
N SER A 328 7.57 -14.06 -5.69
CA SER A 328 8.96 -14.28 -6.13
C SER A 328 10.00 -13.84 -5.08
N PHE A 329 9.54 -13.47 -3.88
CA PHE A 329 10.40 -13.20 -2.72
C PHE A 329 10.98 -14.50 -2.14
N VAL A 330 11.95 -15.05 -2.86
CA VAL A 330 12.65 -16.30 -2.53
C VAL A 330 14.14 -16.02 -2.49
N TYR A 331 14.77 -16.43 -1.41
CA TYR A 331 16.21 -16.40 -1.21
C TYR A 331 16.58 -17.51 -0.20
N GLY A 332 17.84 -17.98 -0.20
CA GLY A 332 18.34 -18.95 0.78
C GLY A 332 18.85 -20.28 0.20
N ALA A 333 18.37 -21.43 0.70
CA ALA A 333 19.08 -22.72 0.69
C ALA A 333 19.63 -23.21 -0.67
N ASN A 334 18.98 -22.89 -1.79
CA ASN A 334 19.44 -23.25 -3.14
C ASN A 334 20.46 -22.26 -3.75
N HIS A 335 20.72 -21.15 -3.07
CA HIS A 335 21.52 -20.00 -3.52
C HIS A 335 22.68 -19.69 -2.55
N LYS A 336 23.18 -20.70 -1.83
CA LYS A 336 24.25 -20.52 -0.85
C LYS A 336 25.48 -19.87 -1.50
N GLY A 337 25.87 -18.70 -1.01
CA GLY A 337 27.02 -17.95 -1.52
C GLY A 337 26.71 -17.01 -2.70
N GLU A 338 25.47 -17.02 -3.22
CA GLU A 338 25.02 -16.00 -4.17
C GLU A 338 24.52 -14.76 -3.42
N ASP A 339 24.82 -13.58 -3.97
CA ASP A 339 24.29 -12.32 -3.45
C ASP A 339 22.75 -12.32 -3.41
N ARG A 340 22.16 -12.04 -2.24
CA ARG A 340 20.71 -12.09 -1.99
C ARG A 340 19.90 -11.35 -3.06
N VAL A 341 20.38 -10.19 -3.52
CA VAL A 341 19.66 -9.36 -4.50
C VAL A 341 19.57 -10.00 -5.90
N LYS A 342 20.35 -11.06 -6.17
CA LYS A 342 20.33 -11.80 -7.44
C LYS A 342 19.32 -12.94 -7.45
N GLN A 343 19.00 -13.47 -6.28
CA GLN A 343 18.43 -14.81 -6.11
C GLN A 343 17.03 -14.93 -6.72
N ALA A 344 16.20 -13.88 -6.65
CA ALA A 344 14.87 -13.90 -7.27
C ALA A 344 14.94 -14.12 -8.80
N VAL A 345 15.88 -13.46 -9.49
CA VAL A 345 16.07 -13.68 -10.94
C VAL A 345 16.66 -15.07 -11.18
N SER A 346 17.68 -15.46 -10.42
CA SER A 346 18.35 -16.76 -10.56
C SER A 346 17.38 -17.94 -10.36
N GLU A 347 16.45 -17.83 -9.42
CA GLU A 347 15.42 -18.84 -9.15
C GLU A 347 14.38 -18.91 -10.29
N PHE A 348 13.82 -17.77 -10.72
CA PHE A 348 12.63 -17.77 -11.56
C PHE A 348 12.90 -17.67 -13.06
N LYS A 349 14.04 -17.12 -13.51
CA LYS A 349 14.32 -16.88 -14.94
C LYS A 349 14.24 -18.15 -15.79
N GLY A 350 14.75 -19.28 -15.28
CA GLY A 350 14.69 -20.57 -15.95
C GLY A 350 13.28 -21.19 -16.04
N MET A 351 12.29 -20.59 -15.39
CA MET A 351 10.90 -21.05 -15.35
C MET A 351 9.95 -20.14 -16.14
N ASP A 352 10.42 -19.03 -16.72
CA ASP A 352 9.58 -18.14 -17.51
C ASP A 352 8.92 -18.90 -18.68
N GLY A 353 7.58 -18.78 -18.80
CA GLY A 353 6.79 -19.51 -19.78
C GLY A 353 6.42 -20.95 -19.39
N LYS A 354 6.84 -21.45 -18.23
CA LYS A 354 6.45 -22.79 -17.71
C LYS A 354 5.23 -22.75 -16.77
N PHE A 355 4.84 -21.56 -16.32
CA PHE A 355 3.68 -21.36 -15.46
C PHE A 355 2.37 -21.43 -16.27
N ARG A 356 1.26 -21.85 -15.65
CA ARG A 356 -0.07 -21.77 -16.26
C ARG A 356 -0.48 -20.32 -16.49
N ASP A 357 -1.40 -20.12 -17.43
CA ASP A 357 -2.00 -18.83 -17.79
C ASP A 357 -2.66 -18.09 -16.62
N ASN A 358 -3.15 -18.82 -15.60
CA ASN A 358 -3.71 -18.25 -14.38
C ASN A 358 -2.74 -18.22 -13.18
N VAL A 359 -1.43 -18.37 -13.42
CA VAL A 359 -0.37 -18.07 -12.44
C VAL A 359 0.23 -16.72 -12.76
N ILE A 360 0.42 -15.92 -11.72
CA ILE A 360 0.97 -14.57 -11.79
C ILE A 360 2.12 -14.48 -10.79
N LEU A 361 3.30 -14.07 -11.23
CA LEU A 361 4.41 -13.83 -10.32
C LEU A 361 4.23 -12.47 -9.62
N GLN A 362 4.24 -12.48 -8.30
CA GLN A 362 4.14 -11.28 -7.48
C GLN A 362 5.53 -10.89 -6.96
N SER A 363 6.07 -9.78 -7.44
CA SER A 363 7.46 -9.35 -7.20
C SER A 363 7.49 -8.02 -6.46
N LYS A 364 8.35 -7.89 -5.44
CA LYS A 364 8.58 -6.62 -4.74
C LYS A 364 9.13 -5.55 -5.68
N ASN A 365 8.95 -4.27 -5.36
CA ASN A 365 9.47 -3.16 -6.17
C ASN A 365 11.00 -3.11 -6.25
N GLY A 366 11.70 -3.60 -5.23
CA GLY A 366 13.15 -3.77 -5.22
C GLY A 366 13.56 -5.23 -5.02
N PRO A 367 14.82 -5.59 -5.33
CA PRO A 367 15.29 -6.97 -5.29
C PRO A 367 15.59 -7.48 -3.87
N LEU A 368 15.55 -6.63 -2.84
CA LEU A 368 15.82 -7.00 -1.47
C LEU A 368 14.52 -7.11 -0.67
N ASP A 369 14.15 -6.07 0.07
CA ASP A 369 13.08 -6.15 1.07
C ASP A 369 12.61 -4.76 1.51
N PHE A 370 11.93 -4.05 0.61
CA PHE A 370 11.21 -2.79 0.90
C PHE A 370 12.03 -1.73 1.65
N GLN A 371 13.34 -1.64 1.39
CA GLN A 371 14.23 -0.70 2.06
C GLN A 371 13.84 0.76 1.74
N PRO A 372 14.30 1.77 2.52
CA PRO A 372 14.01 3.18 2.25
C PRO A 372 14.30 3.64 0.81
N ARG A 373 15.29 3.01 0.19
CA ARG A 373 15.57 3.10 -1.25
C ARG A 373 16.22 1.81 -1.72
N GLU A 374 15.77 1.31 -2.87
CA GLU A 374 16.36 0.22 -3.62
C GLU A 374 16.36 0.58 -5.11
N PRO A 375 17.30 0.08 -5.93
CA PRO A 375 17.06 0.01 -7.36
C PRO A 375 15.84 -0.89 -7.64
N TYR A 376 15.20 -0.70 -8.80
CA TYR A 376 14.04 -1.52 -9.16
C TYR A 376 14.43 -3.01 -9.30
N ALA A 377 13.49 -3.91 -9.02
CA ALA A 377 13.76 -5.35 -9.12
C ALA A 377 14.00 -5.80 -10.58
N PRO A 378 15.17 -6.35 -10.95
CA PRO A 378 15.47 -6.75 -12.33
C PRO A 378 14.64 -7.96 -12.80
N ILE A 379 13.88 -8.61 -11.92
CA ILE A 379 12.94 -9.67 -12.29
C ILE A 379 11.87 -9.19 -13.28
N PHE A 380 11.48 -7.90 -13.21
CA PHE A 380 10.53 -7.31 -14.17
C PHE A 380 11.03 -7.30 -15.62
N ASP A 381 12.35 -7.36 -15.83
CA ASP A 381 12.97 -7.46 -17.16
C ASP A 381 13.37 -8.88 -17.56
N ASN A 382 13.61 -9.74 -16.58
CA ASN A 382 14.06 -11.11 -16.80
C ASN A 382 12.91 -12.11 -16.95
N ILE A 383 11.68 -11.73 -16.62
CA ILE A 383 10.45 -12.52 -16.83
C ILE A 383 9.56 -11.81 -17.86
N LYS A 384 9.30 -12.44 -19.00
CA LYS A 384 8.56 -11.83 -20.13
C LYS A 384 7.35 -12.63 -20.58
N GLN A 385 7.32 -13.94 -20.33
CA GLN A 385 6.25 -14.84 -20.77
C GLN A 385 5.26 -15.19 -19.65
N THR A 386 5.55 -14.78 -18.43
CA THR A 386 4.70 -15.00 -17.25
C THR A 386 4.11 -13.67 -16.78
N PRO A 387 2.79 -13.54 -16.56
CA PRO A 387 2.19 -12.33 -16.02
C PRO A 387 2.80 -11.93 -14.68
N GLN A 388 2.94 -10.62 -14.45
CA GLN A 388 3.52 -10.08 -13.21
C GLN A 388 2.60 -9.08 -12.50
N ILE A 389 2.62 -9.14 -11.17
CA ILE A 389 2.10 -8.12 -10.26
C ILE A 389 3.27 -7.49 -9.52
N ALA A 390 3.27 -6.16 -9.43
CA ALA A 390 4.17 -5.46 -8.52
C ALA A 390 3.61 -5.52 -7.08
N GLU A 391 4.46 -5.86 -6.12
CA GLU A 391 4.17 -5.80 -4.68
C GLU A 391 4.86 -4.57 -4.09
N LEU A 392 4.08 -3.69 -3.50
CA LEU A 392 4.51 -2.48 -2.81
C LEU A 392 4.24 -2.65 -1.31
N GLN A 393 5.05 -2.05 -0.45
CA GLN A 393 4.77 -2.03 0.99
C GLN A 393 4.14 -0.70 1.37
N ILE A 394 2.90 -0.74 1.89
CA ILE A 394 2.23 0.45 2.44
C ILE A 394 2.57 0.55 3.93
N THR A 395 2.58 -0.59 4.64
CA THR A 395 3.05 -0.64 6.03
C THR A 395 4.52 -0.28 6.10
N GLN A 396 4.90 0.53 7.08
CA GLN A 396 6.21 1.18 7.11
C GLN A 396 7.25 0.36 7.89
N GLU A 397 7.41 -0.93 7.57
CA GLU A 397 8.31 -1.82 8.30
C GLU A 397 9.72 -1.25 8.45
N TYR A 398 10.25 -0.76 7.33
CA TYR A 398 11.59 -0.17 7.20
C TYR A 398 11.58 1.36 7.12
N LEU A 399 10.41 1.97 7.34
CA LEU A 399 10.16 3.40 7.08
C LEU A 399 9.60 4.13 8.31
N GLY A 400 9.85 3.56 9.50
CA GLY A 400 9.50 4.19 10.78
C GLY A 400 8.24 3.69 11.47
N GLN A 401 7.62 2.62 10.98
CA GLN A 401 6.62 1.83 11.71
C GLN A 401 5.43 2.64 12.23
N SER A 402 4.86 3.50 11.39
CA SER A 402 3.79 4.46 11.75
C SER A 402 4.15 5.42 12.88
N LYS A 403 5.45 5.62 13.15
CA LYS A 403 5.96 6.68 14.04
C LYS A 403 6.63 7.81 13.29
N HIS A 404 6.98 7.58 12.02
CA HIS A 404 7.59 8.57 11.15
C HIS A 404 6.58 8.99 10.08
N LEU A 405 6.57 10.28 9.76
CA LEU A 405 5.95 10.77 8.55
C LEU A 405 6.86 10.39 7.38
N THR A 406 6.38 9.46 6.56
CA THR A 406 7.04 9.01 5.32
C THR A 406 5.98 8.76 4.25
N TYR A 407 5.79 9.73 3.35
CA TYR A 407 4.86 9.65 2.23
C TYR A 407 5.46 8.86 1.07
N LEU A 408 4.76 7.83 0.59
CA LEU A 408 5.34 6.78 -0.26
C LEU A 408 5.08 6.97 -1.77
N ALA A 409 4.18 7.86 -2.17
CA ALA A 409 3.92 8.09 -3.59
C ALA A 409 5.19 8.45 -4.40
N PRO A 410 6.13 9.29 -3.89
CA PRO A 410 7.37 9.58 -4.61
C PRO A 410 8.20 8.31 -4.91
N MET A 411 8.29 7.38 -3.95
CA MET A 411 9.00 6.11 -4.12
C MET A 411 8.34 5.23 -5.20
N TRP A 412 7.01 5.16 -5.21
CA TRP A 412 6.31 4.34 -6.20
C TRP A 412 6.31 4.98 -7.60
N LYS A 413 6.30 6.31 -7.69
CA LYS A 413 6.52 7.04 -8.95
C LYS A 413 7.91 6.81 -9.51
N GLU A 414 8.94 6.81 -8.66
CA GLU A 414 10.30 6.41 -9.04
C GLU A 414 10.29 4.99 -9.63
N PHE A 415 9.65 4.03 -8.96
CA PHE A 415 9.52 2.65 -9.45
C PHE A 415 8.81 2.55 -10.82
N PHE A 416 7.67 3.22 -11.01
CA PHE A 416 6.95 3.21 -12.29
C PHE A 416 7.70 3.94 -13.42
N GLY A 417 8.70 4.76 -13.09
CA GLY A 417 9.65 5.29 -14.07
C GLY A 417 10.57 4.22 -14.68
N PHE A 418 10.78 3.11 -13.98
CA PHE A 418 11.57 1.97 -14.47
C PHE A 418 10.69 0.84 -15.01
N VAL A 419 9.59 0.53 -14.32
CA VAL A 419 8.70 -0.59 -14.67
C VAL A 419 7.42 -0.04 -15.28
N ASN A 420 7.27 -0.19 -16.60
CA ASN A 420 6.07 0.25 -17.31
C ASN A 420 4.81 -0.49 -16.76
N PRO A 421 3.83 0.24 -16.20
CA PRO A 421 2.57 -0.34 -15.74
C PRO A 421 1.80 -1.16 -16.77
N ASP A 422 1.92 -0.86 -18.08
CA ASP A 422 1.29 -1.63 -19.17
C ASP A 422 1.75 -3.10 -19.22
N ARG A 423 2.93 -3.40 -18.67
CA ARG A 423 3.48 -4.77 -18.61
C ARG A 423 2.99 -5.55 -17.39
N LEU A 424 2.27 -4.90 -16.48
CA LEU A 424 1.75 -5.51 -15.26
C LEU A 424 0.28 -5.86 -15.44
N VAL A 425 -0.13 -7.00 -14.88
CA VAL A 425 -1.57 -7.34 -14.79
C VAL A 425 -2.20 -6.82 -13.51
N GLY A 426 -1.38 -6.36 -12.56
CA GLY A 426 -1.84 -5.79 -11.31
C GLY A 426 -0.76 -5.16 -10.45
N ILE A 427 -1.23 -4.51 -9.40
CA ILE A 427 -0.43 -3.92 -8.34
C ILE A 427 -1.04 -4.39 -7.01
N SER A 428 -0.18 -4.85 -6.11
CA SER A 428 -0.55 -5.31 -4.77
C SER A 428 0.17 -4.49 -3.71
N GLY A 429 -0.48 -4.22 -2.58
CA GLY A 429 0.03 -3.40 -1.50
C GLY A 429 -0.06 -4.13 -0.17
N VAL A 430 1.05 -4.29 0.55
CA VAL A 430 1.02 -4.79 1.93
C VAL A 430 0.38 -3.73 2.81
N ALA A 431 -0.83 -4.02 3.31
CA ALA A 431 -1.70 -3.06 3.97
C ALA A 431 -1.08 -2.51 5.26
N ASN A 432 -1.32 -1.23 5.54
CA ASN A 432 -0.83 -0.53 6.74
C ASN A 432 -1.92 -0.31 7.80
N ILE A 433 -3.02 -1.08 7.72
CA ILE A 433 -4.21 -0.81 8.53
C ILE A 433 -4.36 -1.76 9.72
N GLY A 434 -5.09 -1.32 10.73
CA GLY A 434 -5.56 -2.12 11.85
C GLY A 434 -6.79 -1.51 12.54
N ASP A 435 -7.04 -1.90 13.78
CA ASP A 435 -8.20 -1.48 14.55
C ASP A 435 -8.03 -0.16 15.34
N ASP A 436 -6.89 0.52 15.21
CA ASP A 436 -6.74 1.91 15.66
C ASP A 436 -7.83 2.80 15.04
N ALA A 437 -8.30 3.81 15.78
CA ALA A 437 -9.39 4.67 15.32
C ALA A 437 -9.14 5.24 13.90
N ASN A 438 -7.94 5.80 13.68
CA ASN A 438 -7.49 6.37 12.41
C ASN A 438 -6.99 5.33 11.39
N TRP A 439 -7.15 4.03 11.66
CA TRP A 439 -6.76 2.90 10.82
C TRP A 439 -5.26 2.66 10.66
N CYS A 440 -4.40 3.69 10.64
CA CYS A 440 -3.02 3.59 10.15
C CYS A 440 -1.95 3.89 11.20
N GLY A 441 -2.32 4.12 12.47
CA GLY A 441 -1.42 4.52 13.54
C GLY A 441 -1.04 5.99 13.40
N HIS A 442 -0.20 6.34 12.43
CA HIS A 442 0.12 7.72 12.09
C HIS A 442 -1.00 8.34 11.23
N PRO A 443 -1.49 9.58 11.50
CA PRO A 443 -2.50 10.23 10.67
C PRO A 443 -2.11 10.33 9.18
N PHE A 444 -0.89 10.81 8.88
CA PHE A 444 -0.34 10.84 7.52
C PHE A 444 -0.17 9.47 6.84
N SER A 445 -0.15 8.36 7.58
CA SER A 445 -0.06 7.02 6.95
C SER A 445 -1.33 6.65 6.18
N GLN A 446 -2.46 7.33 6.42
CA GLN A 446 -3.64 7.21 5.55
C GLN A 446 -3.35 7.67 4.11
N ALA A 447 -2.49 8.68 3.94
CA ALA A 447 -2.09 9.18 2.63
C ALA A 447 -1.38 8.10 1.79
N ASN A 448 -0.73 7.13 2.43
CA ASN A 448 -0.06 6.03 1.74
C ASN A 448 -1.05 4.97 1.24
N TRP A 449 -2.10 4.67 2.00
CA TRP A 449 -3.20 3.84 1.52
C TRP A 449 -3.95 4.54 0.36
N TYR A 450 -4.21 5.84 0.51
CA TYR A 450 -4.78 6.67 -0.55
C TYR A 450 -3.94 6.64 -1.83
N ALA A 451 -2.64 6.96 -1.71
CA ALA A 451 -1.71 6.98 -2.83
C ALA A 451 -1.58 5.62 -3.53
N PHE A 452 -1.61 4.52 -2.76
CA PHE A 452 -1.54 3.18 -3.33
C PHE A 452 -2.71 2.94 -4.27
N GLY A 453 -3.94 3.22 -3.81
CA GLY A 453 -5.13 3.02 -4.63
C GLY A 453 -5.16 3.95 -5.85
N ARG A 454 -4.79 5.23 -5.67
CA ARG A 454 -4.69 6.19 -6.78
C ARG A 454 -3.71 5.76 -7.86
N LEU A 455 -2.50 5.34 -7.48
CA LEU A 455 -1.49 4.89 -8.43
C LEU A 455 -1.81 3.51 -9.01
N ALA A 456 -2.50 2.63 -8.27
CA ALA A 456 -2.98 1.37 -8.82
C ALA A 456 -4.08 1.58 -9.87
N TRP A 457 -4.89 2.64 -9.73
CA TRP A 457 -5.86 3.05 -10.75
C TRP A 457 -5.17 3.74 -11.94
N ASN A 458 -4.43 4.81 -11.68
CA ASN A 458 -3.75 5.61 -12.70
C ASN A 458 -2.33 5.98 -12.24
N PRO A 459 -1.30 5.25 -12.70
CA PRO A 459 0.10 5.54 -12.39
C PRO A 459 0.62 6.85 -13.01
N SER A 460 -0.12 7.51 -13.91
CA SER A 460 0.31 8.78 -14.51
C SER A 460 0.21 9.95 -13.53
N LEU A 461 -0.70 9.87 -12.54
CA LEU A 461 -0.89 10.89 -11.49
C LEU A 461 0.44 11.22 -10.81
N THR A 462 0.68 12.49 -10.54
CA THR A 462 1.86 12.94 -9.79
C THR A 462 1.67 12.66 -8.30
N ALA A 463 2.79 12.58 -7.56
CA ALA A 463 2.73 12.41 -6.11
C ALA A 463 2.14 13.67 -5.43
N GLU A 464 2.40 14.84 -6.01
CA GLU A 464 1.90 16.13 -5.59
C GLU A 464 0.37 16.23 -5.72
N GLU A 465 -0.20 15.84 -6.86
CA GLU A 465 -1.65 15.80 -7.06
C GLU A 465 -2.32 14.90 -6.04
N ILE A 466 -1.78 13.69 -5.81
CA ILE A 466 -2.34 12.73 -4.85
C ILE A 466 -2.24 13.28 -3.41
N ALA A 467 -1.14 13.92 -3.05
CA ALA A 467 -0.97 14.54 -1.74
C ALA A 467 -2.00 15.66 -1.53
N HIS A 468 -2.16 16.53 -2.52
CA HIS A 468 -3.15 17.62 -2.50
C HIS A 468 -4.58 17.08 -2.35
N GLU A 469 -4.96 16.10 -3.18
CA GLU A 469 -6.27 15.47 -3.13
C GLU A 469 -6.58 14.90 -1.74
N TRP A 470 -5.62 14.17 -1.15
CA TRP A 470 -5.79 13.57 0.18
C TRP A 470 -5.90 14.65 1.26
N LEU A 471 -5.01 15.64 1.26
CA LEU A 471 -4.99 16.70 2.28
C LEU A 471 -6.29 17.48 2.33
N VAL A 472 -6.80 17.90 1.18
CA VAL A 472 -8.04 18.69 1.10
C VAL A 472 -9.24 17.85 1.55
N GLN A 473 -9.30 16.57 1.16
CA GLN A 473 -10.41 15.69 1.56
C GLN A 473 -10.35 15.30 3.04
N THR A 474 -9.16 15.09 3.59
CA THR A 474 -8.99 14.62 4.97
C THR A 474 -9.14 15.73 6.00
N TYR A 475 -8.65 16.95 5.71
CA TYR A 475 -8.69 18.07 6.65
C TYR A 475 -9.73 19.13 6.30
N GLU A 476 -10.50 18.92 5.22
CA GLU A 476 -11.54 19.83 4.74
C GLU A 476 -11.06 21.29 4.61
N ASN A 477 -9.80 21.46 4.22
CA ASN A 477 -9.10 22.73 4.22
C ASN A 477 -8.37 22.97 2.89
N GLN A 478 -8.67 24.09 2.25
CA GLN A 478 -8.12 24.51 0.96
C GLN A 478 -7.18 25.73 1.08
N ASP A 479 -6.91 26.22 2.29
CA ASP A 479 -6.02 27.36 2.49
C ASP A 479 -4.59 27.01 2.08
N GLU A 480 -4.10 27.65 1.02
CA GLU A 480 -2.75 27.40 0.50
C GLU A 480 -1.63 27.67 1.51
N ARG A 481 -1.90 28.47 2.56
CA ARG A 481 -0.95 28.70 3.66
C ARG A 481 -0.76 27.46 4.54
N PHE A 482 -1.69 26.51 4.46
CA PHE A 482 -1.61 25.20 5.08
C PHE A 482 -1.23 24.11 4.07
N THR A 483 -1.94 24.02 2.94
CA THR A 483 -1.77 22.90 2.01
C THR A 483 -0.38 22.87 1.38
N LYS A 484 0.14 23.99 0.87
CA LYS A 484 1.47 24.02 0.21
C LYS A 484 2.62 23.61 1.14
N PRO A 485 2.75 24.13 2.38
CA PRO A 485 3.79 23.67 3.29
C PRO A 485 3.65 22.19 3.68
N VAL A 486 2.43 21.70 3.88
CA VAL A 486 2.18 20.30 4.26
C VAL A 486 2.46 19.35 3.08
N GLU A 487 2.11 19.74 1.86
CA GLU A 487 2.48 19.03 0.64
C GLU A 487 4.01 18.94 0.52
N MET A 488 4.73 20.03 0.73
CA MET A 488 6.20 20.02 0.72
C MET A 488 6.76 19.08 1.80
N MET A 489 6.21 19.10 3.00
CA MET A 489 6.56 18.18 4.08
C MET A 489 6.35 16.71 3.64
N MET A 490 5.19 16.38 3.06
CA MET A 490 4.92 15.04 2.53
C MET A 490 5.91 14.66 1.43
N MET A 491 6.07 15.50 0.40
CA MET A 491 6.92 15.22 -0.76
C MET A 491 8.38 14.97 -0.40
N THR A 492 8.89 15.67 0.61
CA THR A 492 10.29 15.56 1.04
C THR A 492 10.52 14.51 2.14
N SER A 493 9.46 14.01 2.77
CA SER A 493 9.54 13.12 3.93
C SER A 493 10.23 11.77 3.67
N ARG A 494 9.99 11.15 2.51
CA ARG A 494 10.70 9.91 2.14
C ARG A 494 12.19 10.14 2.02
N GLU A 495 12.60 11.28 1.45
CA GLU A 495 14.02 11.60 1.31
C GLU A 495 14.67 11.96 2.65
N ALA A 496 13.94 12.63 3.55
CA ALA A 496 14.39 12.80 4.93
C ALA A 496 14.68 11.44 5.57
N CYS A 497 13.75 10.49 5.45
CA CYS A 497 13.88 9.12 5.95
C CYS A 497 15.08 8.37 5.36
N VAL A 498 15.29 8.44 4.05
CA VAL A 498 16.50 7.90 3.40
C VAL A 498 17.76 8.55 3.98
N ASN A 499 17.78 9.88 4.07
CA ASN A 499 18.93 10.65 4.52
C ASN A 499 19.38 10.33 5.94
N TYR A 500 18.45 10.29 6.91
CA TYR A 500 18.83 9.99 8.30
C TYR A 500 18.97 8.51 8.58
N MET A 501 18.56 7.58 7.70
CA MET A 501 18.71 6.13 7.94
C MET A 501 19.84 5.52 7.11
N MET A 502 19.73 5.59 5.78
CA MET A 502 20.54 4.81 4.84
C MET A 502 20.75 5.57 3.51
N PRO A 503 21.50 6.69 3.51
CA PRO A 503 21.72 7.47 2.30
C PRO A 503 22.73 6.80 1.34
N LEU A 504 22.84 7.35 0.13
CA LEU A 504 23.86 7.00 -0.87
C LEU A 504 23.86 5.53 -1.35
N GLY A 505 22.75 4.81 -1.15
CA GLY A 505 22.63 3.39 -1.48
C GLY A 505 22.95 2.44 -0.34
N LEU A 506 23.22 2.95 0.87
CA LEU A 506 23.20 2.10 2.07
C LEU A 506 21.83 1.45 2.23
N HIS A 507 21.82 0.26 2.83
CA HIS A 507 20.62 -0.54 3.01
C HIS A 507 20.83 -1.56 4.13
N HIS A 508 19.73 -2.03 4.71
CA HIS A 508 19.66 -3.12 5.67
C HIS A 508 20.46 -2.88 6.98
N ILE A 509 20.44 -1.66 7.51
CA ILE A 509 21.12 -1.26 8.76
C ILE A 509 20.16 -1.29 9.98
N PHE A 510 19.17 -2.18 9.96
CA PHE A 510 18.12 -2.24 10.97
C PHE A 510 18.45 -3.20 12.11
N LYS A 511 17.92 -2.92 13.32
CA LYS A 511 17.85 -3.91 14.40
C LYS A 511 17.17 -5.20 13.90
N PHE A 512 17.84 -6.32 14.12
CA PHE A 512 17.47 -7.61 13.52
C PHE A 512 16.03 -8.07 13.83
N ASP A 513 15.56 -7.91 15.07
CA ASP A 513 14.31 -8.52 15.54
C ASP A 513 13.05 -7.81 15.02
N HIS A 514 13.00 -6.50 15.23
CA HIS A 514 11.80 -5.69 15.05
C HIS A 514 11.96 -4.60 13.99
N HIS A 515 13.14 -4.46 13.38
CA HIS A 515 13.44 -3.53 12.28
C HIS A 515 13.29 -2.03 12.62
N TYR A 516 13.29 -1.66 13.91
CA TYR A 516 13.12 -0.27 14.35
C TYR A 516 14.42 0.28 14.94
N GLY A 517 14.98 1.30 14.32
CA GLY A 517 16.24 1.90 14.78
C GLY A 517 17.50 1.24 14.19
N PRO A 518 18.64 1.93 14.34
CA PRO A 518 19.91 1.54 13.73
C PRO A 518 20.57 0.36 14.43
N GLU A 519 21.16 -0.55 13.65
CA GLU A 519 22.09 -1.60 14.13
C GLU A 519 23.20 -1.84 13.10
N PRO A 520 24.07 -0.85 12.83
CA PRO A 520 25.11 -0.98 11.81
C PRO A 520 26.16 -2.04 12.13
N ASP A 521 26.36 -2.39 13.40
CA ASP A 521 27.21 -3.47 13.85
C ASP A 521 26.50 -4.84 13.90
N GLY A 522 25.24 -4.91 13.45
CA GLY A 522 24.40 -6.10 13.54
C GLY A 522 25.05 -7.33 12.90
N PHE A 523 25.36 -8.31 13.74
CA PHE A 523 25.91 -9.59 13.34
C PHE A 523 25.55 -10.68 14.34
N ILE A 524 24.88 -11.73 13.86
CA ILE A 524 24.51 -12.89 14.68
C ILE A 524 25.07 -14.14 14.00
N ALA A 525 26.10 -14.74 14.61
CA ALA A 525 26.87 -15.84 14.00
C ALA A 525 26.03 -17.08 13.64
N SER A 526 24.89 -17.29 14.32
CA SER A 526 23.98 -18.40 14.05
C SER A 526 23.00 -18.14 12.89
N TYR A 527 22.94 -16.93 12.36
CA TYR A 527 22.03 -16.55 11.28
C TYR A 527 22.72 -16.55 9.93
N PRO A 528 21.97 -16.71 8.83
CA PRO A 528 22.49 -16.44 7.49
C PRO A 528 23.15 -15.07 7.44
N LEU A 529 24.34 -15.01 6.85
CA LEU A 529 25.12 -13.77 6.82
C LEU A 529 24.36 -12.67 6.07
N GLU A 530 23.60 -13.04 5.04
CA GLU A 530 22.71 -12.16 4.28
C GLU A 530 21.56 -11.57 5.11
N TRP A 531 21.38 -11.95 6.37
CA TRP A 531 20.44 -11.27 7.29
C TRP A 531 21.12 -10.24 8.19
N CYS A 532 22.45 -10.16 8.17
CA CYS A 532 23.21 -9.28 9.05
C CYS A 532 23.51 -7.94 8.35
N PRO A 533 23.26 -6.78 8.98
CA PRO A 533 23.66 -5.46 8.48
C PRO A 533 25.10 -5.39 7.93
N VAL A 534 26.06 -6.00 8.62
CA VAL A 534 27.48 -5.99 8.22
C VAL A 534 27.76 -6.63 6.86
N TYR A 535 26.88 -7.52 6.40
CA TYR A 535 26.98 -8.13 5.07
C TYR A 535 26.79 -7.13 3.95
N TYR A 536 25.94 -6.13 4.15
CA TYR A 536 25.49 -5.19 3.12
C TYR A 536 26.43 -4.00 2.98
N HIS A 537 26.69 -3.29 4.08
CA HIS A 537 27.51 -2.08 3.99
C HIS A 537 29.02 -2.38 3.88
N LYS A 538 29.49 -3.57 4.30
CA LYS A 538 30.90 -4.01 4.18
C LYS A 538 31.94 -2.94 4.52
N ALA A 539 31.71 -2.19 5.60
CA ALA A 539 32.60 -1.09 5.97
C ALA A 539 33.95 -1.63 6.46
N ASP A 540 35.04 -1.05 5.96
CA ASP A 540 36.40 -1.37 6.37
C ASP A 540 37.31 -0.13 6.31
N ALA A 541 38.60 -0.30 6.60
CA ALA A 541 39.55 0.82 6.60
C ALA A 541 39.73 1.48 5.22
N GLN A 542 39.38 0.80 4.13
CA GLN A 542 39.50 1.32 2.76
C GLN A 542 38.24 2.09 2.35
N GLY A 543 37.06 1.58 2.69
CA GLY A 543 35.80 2.15 2.22
C GLY A 543 34.54 1.51 2.81
N ILE A 544 33.43 1.71 2.09
CA ILE A 544 32.10 1.21 2.43
C ILE A 544 31.31 0.94 1.14
N GLY A 545 30.35 0.03 1.20
CA GLY A 545 29.42 -0.31 0.12
C GLY A 545 29.59 -1.74 -0.37
N PHE A 546 28.72 -2.20 -1.26
CA PHE A 546 28.76 -3.56 -1.79
C PHE A 546 29.18 -3.55 -3.25
N ASP A 547 30.32 -4.15 -3.58
CA ASP A 547 30.71 -4.34 -4.99
C ASP A 547 29.81 -5.36 -5.70
N ARG A 548 28.80 -4.84 -6.39
CA ARG A 548 27.87 -5.56 -7.26
C ARG A 548 28.08 -5.24 -8.75
N SER A 549 29.19 -4.58 -9.06
CA SER A 549 29.67 -4.37 -10.42
C SER A 549 30.04 -5.70 -11.08
N SER A 550 30.38 -5.65 -12.37
CA SER A 550 30.91 -6.75 -13.16
C SER A 550 32.23 -7.33 -12.60
N LYS A 551 32.91 -6.61 -11.70
CA LYS A 551 34.12 -7.06 -10.99
C LYS A 551 33.84 -7.67 -9.62
N GLY A 552 32.64 -7.45 -9.08
CA GLY A 552 32.17 -7.97 -7.79
C GLY A 552 31.21 -9.15 -7.96
N THR A 553 29.99 -9.04 -7.44
CA THR A 553 28.97 -10.10 -7.55
C THR A 553 28.28 -10.17 -8.91
N ASP A 554 28.54 -9.20 -9.81
CA ASP A 554 27.87 -9.03 -11.10
C ASP A 554 26.33 -9.03 -10.99
N ALA A 555 25.78 -8.45 -9.91
CA ALA A 555 24.34 -8.25 -9.82
C ALA A 555 23.86 -7.22 -10.86
N VAL A 556 24.73 -6.26 -11.22
CA VAL A 556 24.47 -5.30 -12.30
C VAL A 556 24.18 -5.99 -13.65
N GLY A 557 24.74 -7.18 -13.88
CA GLY A 557 24.48 -7.99 -15.08
C GLY A 557 23.04 -8.45 -15.25
N GLN A 558 22.18 -8.33 -14.22
CA GLN A 558 20.75 -8.64 -14.30
C GLN A 558 19.91 -7.51 -14.90
N TYR A 559 20.45 -6.29 -14.99
CA TYR A 559 19.77 -5.13 -15.54
C TYR A 559 19.98 -5.02 -17.06
N PRO A 560 19.02 -4.46 -17.81
CA PRO A 560 19.21 -4.11 -19.21
C PRO A 560 20.05 -2.83 -19.38
N GLU A 561 20.54 -2.57 -20.59
CA GLU A 561 21.08 -1.26 -20.95
C GLU A 561 19.97 -0.20 -21.03
N PRO A 562 20.24 1.08 -20.67
CA PRO A 562 21.54 1.62 -20.24
C PRO A 562 21.86 1.42 -18.74
N TYR A 563 20.93 0.85 -17.95
CA TYR A 563 21.10 0.73 -16.50
C TYR A 563 22.28 -0.14 -16.10
N ARG A 564 22.52 -1.22 -16.85
CA ARG A 564 23.70 -2.06 -16.65
C ARG A 564 24.99 -1.24 -16.70
N SER A 565 25.28 -0.58 -17.82
CA SER A 565 26.51 0.21 -17.94
C SER A 565 26.54 1.43 -17.00
N LEU A 566 25.38 2.06 -16.78
CA LEU A 566 25.24 3.20 -15.87
C LEU A 566 25.61 2.85 -14.43
N TYR A 567 25.10 1.73 -13.93
CA TYR A 567 25.34 1.26 -12.56
C TYR A 567 26.70 0.59 -12.41
N ASP A 568 27.25 -0.03 -13.46
CA ASP A 568 28.53 -0.74 -13.43
C ASP A 568 29.74 0.20 -13.34
N ASN A 569 29.62 1.42 -13.86
CA ASN A 569 30.68 2.42 -13.76
C ASN A 569 30.45 3.36 -12.56
N ILE A 570 31.38 3.36 -11.62
CA ILE A 570 31.37 4.19 -10.40
C ILE A 570 31.24 5.70 -10.70
N GLU A 571 31.79 6.19 -11.82
CA GLU A 571 31.75 7.61 -12.20
C GLU A 571 30.36 8.04 -12.69
N THR A 572 29.62 7.11 -13.29
CA THR A 572 28.28 7.39 -13.85
C THR A 572 27.14 6.92 -12.95
N CYS A 573 27.41 6.01 -12.02
CA CYS A 573 26.43 5.47 -11.08
C CYS A 573 25.73 6.63 -10.33
N PRO A 574 24.39 6.68 -10.28
CA PRO A 574 23.67 7.66 -9.47
C PRO A 574 24.09 7.54 -8.00
N GLU A 575 24.31 8.68 -7.34
CA GLU A 575 24.86 8.69 -5.97
C GLU A 575 23.93 8.01 -4.97
N GLU A 576 22.62 8.06 -5.23
CA GLU A 576 21.59 7.39 -4.45
C GLU A 576 21.65 5.85 -4.49
N TYR A 577 22.39 5.26 -5.43
CA TYR A 577 22.62 3.82 -5.54
C TYR A 577 24.11 3.46 -5.48
N LEU A 578 24.99 4.42 -5.22
CA LEU A 578 26.43 4.23 -5.31
C LEU A 578 26.92 3.09 -4.42
N LEU A 579 26.56 3.12 -3.13
CA LEU A 579 26.95 2.11 -2.14
C LEU A 579 26.16 0.80 -2.27
N TRP A 580 25.13 0.79 -3.12
CA TRP A 580 24.43 -0.44 -3.51
C TRP A 580 25.24 -1.25 -4.52
N PHE A 581 25.93 -0.59 -5.46
CA PHE A 581 26.64 -1.24 -6.55
C PHE A 581 28.17 -1.26 -6.40
N HIS A 582 28.73 -0.40 -5.55
CA HIS A 582 30.17 -0.23 -5.40
C HIS A 582 30.60 -0.26 -3.94
N HIS A 583 31.77 -0.87 -3.67
CA HIS A 583 32.55 -0.58 -2.47
C HIS A 583 33.47 0.61 -2.79
N VAL A 584 33.29 1.71 -2.07
CA VAL A 584 33.84 3.02 -2.44
C VAL A 584 34.79 3.53 -1.37
N PRO A 585 35.99 4.01 -1.74
CA PRO A 585 36.93 4.58 -0.79
C PRO A 585 36.37 5.79 -0.02
N TRP A 586 36.70 5.92 1.26
CA TRP A 586 36.26 7.06 2.10
C TRP A 586 36.63 8.43 1.54
N THR A 587 37.70 8.50 0.75
CA THR A 587 38.26 9.71 0.13
C THR A 587 37.75 9.96 -1.30
N TYR A 588 36.91 9.07 -1.85
CA TYR A 588 36.33 9.21 -3.18
C TYR A 588 35.61 10.55 -3.33
N LYS A 589 35.77 11.22 -4.47
CA LYS A 589 35.17 12.53 -4.72
C LYS A 589 33.78 12.38 -5.32
N MET A 590 32.78 12.78 -4.54
CA MET A 590 31.38 12.84 -4.95
C MET A 590 31.18 13.99 -5.95
N LYS A 591 30.02 14.05 -6.62
CA LYS A 591 29.66 15.11 -7.58
C LYS A 591 29.67 16.50 -6.94
N SER A 592 29.45 16.58 -5.63
CA SER A 592 29.55 17.81 -4.83
C SER A 592 30.99 18.32 -4.66
N GLY A 593 32.01 17.50 -4.94
CA GLY A 593 33.42 17.76 -4.64
C GLY A 593 33.85 17.36 -3.22
N SER A 594 32.88 17.03 -2.36
CA SER A 594 33.12 16.43 -1.04
C SER A 594 33.70 15.02 -1.17
N THR A 595 34.39 14.55 -0.13
CA THR A 595 34.70 13.11 -0.05
C THR A 595 33.45 12.31 0.30
N LEU A 596 33.44 10.99 0.01
CA LEU A 596 32.35 10.10 0.41
C LEU A 596 32.02 10.22 1.91
N TRP A 597 33.02 10.27 2.77
CA TRP A 597 32.82 10.45 4.21
C TRP A 597 32.11 11.78 4.56
N GLN A 598 32.52 12.88 3.93
CA GLN A 598 31.92 14.20 4.15
C GLN A 598 30.46 14.23 3.66
N GLU A 599 30.21 13.66 2.48
CA GLU A 599 28.86 13.54 1.91
C GLU A 599 27.96 12.68 2.81
N LEU A 600 28.48 11.56 3.33
CA LEU A 600 27.75 10.70 4.26
C LEU A 600 27.34 11.46 5.53
N CYS A 601 28.27 12.19 6.17
CA CYS A 601 27.95 13.05 7.32
C CYS A 601 26.87 14.08 6.96
N MET A 602 27.02 14.78 5.83
CA MET A 602 26.07 15.79 5.38
C MET A 602 24.67 15.21 5.15
N LYS A 603 24.55 14.04 4.53
CA LYS A 603 23.25 13.39 4.30
C LYS A 603 22.55 13.03 5.60
N TYR A 604 23.25 12.43 6.56
CA TYR A 604 22.64 12.14 7.87
C TYR A 604 22.21 13.43 8.61
N ASN A 605 23.01 14.50 8.57
CA ASN A 605 22.63 15.79 9.16
C ASN A 605 21.44 16.42 8.45
N MET A 606 21.40 16.37 7.11
CA MET A 606 20.29 16.87 6.30
C MET A 606 18.98 16.19 6.68
N GLY A 607 19.00 14.86 6.86
CA GLY A 607 17.81 14.11 7.26
C GLY A 607 17.25 14.57 8.60
N VAL A 608 18.11 14.83 9.59
CA VAL A 608 17.69 15.38 10.90
C VAL A 608 17.12 16.79 10.74
N ALA A 609 17.81 17.68 10.04
CA ALA A 609 17.40 19.07 9.85
C ALA A 609 16.03 19.17 9.13
N MET A 610 15.76 18.30 8.15
CA MET A 610 14.47 18.25 7.48
C MET A 610 13.33 17.91 8.47
N VAL A 611 13.54 16.94 9.36
CA VAL A 611 12.54 16.60 10.38
C VAL A 611 12.34 17.71 11.41
N GLU A 612 13.40 18.45 11.76
CA GLU A 612 13.28 19.64 12.62
C GLU A 612 12.35 20.70 11.99
N VAL A 613 12.50 20.96 10.69
CA VAL A 613 11.62 21.87 9.94
C VAL A 613 10.17 21.40 9.97
N TYR A 614 9.93 20.09 9.75
CA TYR A 614 8.57 19.52 9.78
C TYR A 614 7.93 19.70 11.16
N ARG A 615 8.65 19.32 12.21
CA ARG A 615 8.20 19.42 13.59
C ARG A 615 7.88 20.86 13.96
N ASP A 616 8.80 21.78 13.69
CA ASP A 616 8.64 23.19 14.05
C ASP A 616 7.45 23.84 13.32
N PHE A 617 7.28 23.57 12.02
CA PHE A 617 6.12 24.03 11.25
C PHE A 617 4.81 23.46 11.81
N TRP A 618 4.75 22.14 12.05
CA TRP A 618 3.53 21.48 12.52
C TRP A 618 3.13 21.95 13.92
N HIS A 619 4.11 22.09 14.80
CA HIS A 619 3.91 22.52 16.18
C HIS A 619 3.38 23.96 16.28
N THR A 620 3.93 24.87 15.47
CA THR A 620 3.66 26.31 15.58
C THR A 620 2.58 26.81 14.62
N SER A 621 2.70 26.47 13.34
CA SER A 621 1.98 27.13 12.26
C SER A 621 0.76 26.34 11.79
N ALA A 622 0.84 25.01 11.77
CA ALA A 622 -0.24 24.15 11.28
C ALA A 622 -1.49 24.17 12.20
N LYS A 623 -1.31 24.33 13.51
CA LYS A 623 -2.40 24.21 14.51
C LYS A 623 -3.64 25.07 14.20
N GLN A 624 -3.45 26.30 13.73
CA GLN A 624 -4.55 27.22 13.44
C GLN A 624 -5.46 26.74 12.30
N TYR A 625 -4.98 25.82 11.46
CA TYR A 625 -5.67 25.26 10.31
C TYR A 625 -6.37 23.93 10.60
N MET A 626 -6.19 23.39 11.81
CA MET A 626 -6.63 22.05 12.22
C MET A 626 -7.93 22.08 13.05
N LYS A 627 -8.77 23.08 12.83
CA LYS A 627 -10.05 23.22 13.55
C LYS A 627 -10.96 22.02 13.23
N GLY A 628 -11.41 21.30 14.25
CA GLY A 628 -12.18 20.06 14.10
C GLY A 628 -11.31 18.81 13.89
N HIS A 629 -9.99 18.96 13.76
CA HIS A 629 -8.99 17.90 13.60
C HIS A 629 -7.87 18.00 14.66
N GLU A 630 -8.19 18.53 15.86
CA GLU A 630 -7.17 18.81 16.86
C GLU A 630 -6.56 17.53 17.46
N GLN A 631 -7.27 16.38 17.43
CA GLN A 631 -6.70 15.09 17.86
C GLN A 631 -5.64 14.62 16.87
N GLU A 632 -5.91 14.72 15.57
CA GLU A 632 -4.93 14.36 14.53
C GLU A 632 -3.74 15.32 14.53
N TRP A 633 -3.98 16.61 14.77
CA TRP A 633 -2.89 17.58 14.98
C TRP A 633 -2.00 17.17 16.14
N GLN A 634 -2.58 16.93 17.32
CA GLN A 634 -1.83 16.58 18.53
C GLN A 634 -1.09 15.24 18.38
N HIS A 635 -1.73 14.25 17.76
CA HIS A 635 -1.12 12.95 17.51
C HIS A 635 0.08 13.09 16.56
N THR A 636 -0.08 13.82 15.45
CA THR A 636 1.02 14.08 14.51
C THR A 636 2.16 14.86 15.17
N ASP A 637 1.85 15.88 15.98
CA ASP A 637 2.86 16.66 16.71
C ASP A 637 3.70 15.77 17.65
N SER A 638 3.05 14.86 18.37
CA SER A 638 3.74 13.89 19.22
C SER A 638 4.64 12.95 18.41
N LEU A 639 4.17 12.46 17.26
CA LEU A 639 4.94 11.54 16.42
C LEU A 639 6.11 12.22 15.71
N LEU A 640 5.98 13.48 15.29
CA LEU A 640 7.11 14.25 14.73
C LEU A 640 8.23 14.46 15.74
N ASN A 641 7.92 14.65 17.03
CA ASN A 641 8.93 14.66 18.08
C ASN A 641 9.61 13.29 18.23
N VAL A 642 8.87 12.18 18.15
CA VAL A 642 9.45 10.82 18.14
C VAL A 642 10.36 10.62 16.93
N GLN A 643 9.91 11.02 15.74
CA GLN A 643 10.69 10.92 14.50
C GLN A 643 11.98 11.73 14.59
N LEU A 644 11.96 12.93 15.17
CA LEU A 644 13.15 13.75 15.35
C LEU A 644 14.19 13.07 16.24
N GLU A 645 13.77 12.53 17.38
CA GLU A 645 14.69 11.83 18.29
C GLU A 645 15.24 10.54 17.65
N ASN A 646 14.43 9.82 16.87
CA ASN A 646 14.89 8.66 16.11
C ASN A 646 15.87 9.05 15.01
N ALA A 647 15.61 10.13 14.26
CA ALA A 647 16.53 10.62 13.23
C ALA A 647 17.90 10.97 13.83
N LYS A 648 17.93 11.59 15.01
CA LYS A 648 19.17 11.85 15.76
C LYS A 648 19.85 10.56 16.21
N GLU A 649 19.11 9.56 16.70
CA GLU A 649 19.65 8.24 17.07
C GLU A 649 20.32 7.56 15.87
N TRP A 650 19.64 7.50 14.73
CA TRP A 650 20.18 6.92 13.50
C TRP A 650 21.48 7.61 13.06
N ARG A 651 21.47 8.95 12.90
CA ARG A 651 22.67 9.71 12.56
C ARG A 651 23.81 9.39 13.53
N ASN A 652 23.56 9.53 14.83
CA ASN A 652 24.62 9.42 15.84
C ASN A 652 25.20 8.00 15.86
N THR A 653 24.36 6.97 15.75
CA THR A 653 24.78 5.57 15.81
C THR A 653 25.56 5.19 14.56
N CYS A 654 25.01 5.47 13.37
CA CYS A 654 25.65 5.12 12.10
C CYS A 654 26.96 5.88 11.90
N LEU A 655 27.01 7.20 12.13
CA LEU A 655 28.24 7.98 11.94
C LEU A 655 29.33 7.58 12.94
N LYS A 656 29.00 7.33 14.21
CA LYS A 656 30.00 6.85 15.20
C LYS A 656 30.53 5.48 14.82
N TYR A 657 29.67 4.57 14.37
CA TYR A 657 30.10 3.25 13.91
C TYR A 657 31.03 3.35 12.70
N PHE A 658 30.63 4.05 11.63
CA PHE A 658 31.44 4.17 10.43
C PHE A 658 32.74 4.97 10.66
N GLN A 659 32.76 5.90 11.61
CA GLN A 659 33.98 6.59 12.04
C GLN A 659 35.05 5.62 12.56
N THR A 660 34.65 4.49 13.16
CA THR A 660 35.62 3.49 13.62
C THR A 660 36.42 2.88 12.48
N PHE A 661 35.91 2.93 11.24
CA PHE A 661 36.58 2.47 10.02
C PHE A 661 37.26 3.60 9.27
N SER A 662 36.54 4.72 9.03
CA SER A 662 37.08 5.85 8.26
C SER A 662 38.22 6.57 8.99
N LYS A 663 38.22 6.56 10.32
CA LYS A 663 39.13 7.34 11.19
C LYS A 663 39.13 8.85 10.90
N MET A 664 38.09 9.34 10.24
CA MET A 664 37.91 10.76 9.90
C MET A 664 37.02 11.46 10.93
N LYS A 665 37.20 12.78 11.10
CA LYS A 665 36.35 13.58 12.00
C LYS A 665 34.90 13.59 11.47
N ILE A 666 33.91 13.43 12.34
CA ILE A 666 32.50 13.66 11.99
C ILE A 666 32.29 15.15 11.74
N TYR A 667 31.67 15.48 10.62
CA TYR A 667 31.26 16.84 10.28
C TYR A 667 29.81 17.01 10.76
N GLU A 668 29.58 18.02 11.60
CA GLU A 668 28.25 18.35 12.15
C GLU A 668 27.52 19.35 11.26
#